data_AF-A0A924S3Z8-F1
#
_entry.id   AF-A0A924S3Z8-F1
#
_cell.length_a   1.000
_cell.length_b   1.000
_cell.length_c   1.000
_cell.angle_alpha   90.00
_cell.angle_beta   90.00
_cell.angle_gamma   90.00
#
_symmetry.space_group_name_H-M   'P 1'
#
loop_
_entity.id
_entity.type
_entity.pdbx_description
1 polymer ?
#
loop_
_entity_poly.entity_id
_entity_poly.type
_entity_poly.pdbx_seq_one_letter_code
_entity_poly.pdbx_strand_id
1 'polypeptide(L)'
;MTLPSSDITTTPDPDTAPLRQYALTDNLAADSGAVFLTGTQALVRLLLMQRRRDQAGGLDTAAFVSGYRGSPLGMVDQQLWKAKKFLAESQVEFLPAINEDLAATACLGTQRVALDPKRTVQGVTAMWYGKGPGVDRSGDALKHGHVYGSSPQGGVLVVAGDDHGCVSSSMPHQSDLAMQAWSMPVLHPANVAEYLEFGLYGWALSRFSGAWVGFKAISEVVESGMTVDLDAIPLDFTLPVDFTPTQDLHVRSVDLPSLALESRLAEKLAAVRAFAKVNSVDKHIVASPNATLGIVTVGKAHYDFLEVLRRLELDPNALAAAGVRIYKVGLVFPLEPTRMAEFAQGLEEILVIEEKAPVVERQIKELLYGLPDLQRPRIAGKTTPDGMPLLSSLGELRPSRIMEVVAGWLARLNPALDRTHLVTDFTMPCLLHNEGDATKRQPYFCSGCPHNTSTKVPEGSRALAGIGCHFMASWMERDTSGLIQMGAEGVDWAAHSRFTKEKHVFQNLGDGTYYHSGYLAIRQAIAAKATITYKILYNDAVAMTGGQPVDGSLSVPEIARQVEAEGAKRVVIVSDNIAPHRDHANLFPHGTTFYPREELDAVQRELREIDGVTILIYDQTCAAEKRRRRKKGEYPDPPQRIFINEAVCEGCGDCGQASNCLSVIPVETEWGRKRHIEQSSCNKDYSCINGFCPSFVTVTGATLKKRVGSDFDATRLAVEIDKIGRPRPWNWTGPFDMLVTGVGGTGVVTVGALITMAAHLEGKQASVLDFMGFAQKGGAVLSFVRVAPTADQLNQVRIDTQQADVLLACDLVVGASDDALATVKHGRSAILANTHEIATAAFVRNPDATMHAPALIAKLRHAAGDDRVQLVDAQALAQELMGDTMPSNIIMLGACWQRGLVPVSHAALMR
;
A
#
# COMPACT_ATOMS: atom_id res chain seq x y z
N MET A 1 -13.11 -58.31 -20.48
CA MET A 1 -12.02 -57.57 -21.16
C MET A 1 -11.48 -56.59 -20.12
N THR A 2 -10.23 -56.81 -19.72
CA THR A 2 -9.50 -56.12 -18.65
C THR A 2 -9.35 -54.62 -18.91
N LEU A 3 -9.73 -53.80 -17.93
CA LEU A 3 -9.44 -52.37 -17.90
C LEU A 3 -7.91 -52.15 -17.77
N PRO A 4 -7.33 -51.15 -18.46
CA PRO A 4 -5.91 -50.86 -18.33
C PRO A 4 -5.63 -50.20 -16.97
N SER A 5 -4.60 -50.70 -16.30
CA SER A 5 -4.05 -50.13 -15.07
C SER A 5 -3.53 -48.73 -15.35
N SER A 6 -4.07 -47.72 -14.66
CA SER A 6 -3.47 -46.40 -14.56
C SER A 6 -2.12 -46.52 -13.84
N ASP A 7 -1.03 -46.26 -14.55
CA ASP A 7 0.28 -46.06 -13.95
C ASP A 7 0.18 -44.89 -12.96
N ILE A 8 0.25 -45.23 -11.67
CA ILE A 8 0.48 -44.26 -10.61
C ILE A 8 1.94 -43.84 -10.75
N THR A 9 2.19 -42.75 -11.47
CA THR A 9 3.46 -42.04 -11.39
C THR A 9 3.63 -41.59 -9.95
N THR A 10 4.52 -42.26 -9.21
CA THR A 10 4.98 -41.84 -7.90
C THR A 10 5.58 -40.45 -8.04
N THR A 11 4.85 -39.42 -7.61
CA THR A 11 5.38 -38.07 -7.45
C THR A 11 6.55 -38.13 -6.47
N PRO A 12 7.72 -37.53 -6.80
CA PRO A 12 8.85 -37.49 -5.88
C PRO A 12 8.42 -36.81 -4.58
N ASP A 13 9.01 -37.24 -3.46
CA ASP A 13 8.78 -36.63 -2.15
C ASP A 13 9.09 -35.12 -2.25
N PRO A 14 8.12 -34.23 -2.00
CA PRO A 14 8.30 -32.78 -2.14
C PRO A 14 9.42 -32.23 -1.24
N ASP A 15 9.77 -32.89 -0.12
CA ASP A 15 10.91 -32.50 0.71
C ASP A 15 12.28 -32.92 0.11
N THR A 16 12.29 -33.74 -0.94
CA THR A 16 13.50 -34.17 -1.67
C THR A 16 13.67 -33.49 -3.02
N ALA A 17 12.68 -32.72 -3.47
CA ALA A 17 12.77 -31.95 -4.70
C ALA A 17 13.85 -30.85 -4.57
N PRO A 18 14.70 -30.66 -5.60
CA PRO A 18 15.73 -29.64 -5.55
C PRO A 18 15.09 -28.23 -5.51
N LEU A 19 15.40 -27.47 -4.46
CA LEU A 19 14.98 -26.07 -4.32
C LEU A 19 15.82 -25.16 -5.23
N ARG A 20 15.21 -24.12 -5.81
CA ARG A 20 15.89 -23.06 -6.56
C ARG A 20 17.06 -22.50 -5.75
N GLN A 21 18.19 -22.28 -6.40
CA GLN A 21 19.28 -21.52 -5.79
C GLN A 21 18.94 -20.04 -5.91
N TYR A 22 18.50 -19.45 -4.80
CA TYR A 22 18.02 -18.08 -4.77
C TYR A 22 18.54 -17.36 -3.52
N ALA A 23 19.07 -16.16 -3.70
CA ALA A 23 19.36 -15.20 -2.66
C ALA A 23 18.36 -14.04 -2.75
N LEU A 24 18.00 -13.43 -1.61
CA LEU A 24 17.06 -12.30 -1.61
C LEU A 24 17.51 -11.12 -2.48
N THR A 25 18.81 -10.98 -2.74
CA THR A 25 19.39 -9.96 -3.64
C THR A 25 19.13 -10.23 -5.12
N ASP A 26 18.76 -11.45 -5.50
CA ASP A 26 18.53 -11.85 -6.89
C ASP A 26 17.30 -11.14 -7.48
N ASN A 27 16.40 -10.65 -6.63
CA ASN A 27 15.34 -9.73 -7.03
C ASN A 27 15.87 -8.52 -7.83
N LEU A 28 17.09 -8.03 -7.54
CA LEU A 28 17.75 -6.95 -8.28
C LEU A 28 18.94 -7.45 -9.11
N ALA A 29 19.68 -8.45 -8.62
CA ALA A 29 20.95 -8.89 -9.20
C ALA A 29 20.77 -9.87 -10.36
N ALA A 30 19.76 -10.73 -10.36
CA ALA A 30 19.60 -11.74 -11.42
C ALA A 30 19.35 -11.07 -12.78
N ASP A 31 19.89 -11.68 -13.83
CA ASP A 31 19.72 -11.23 -15.22
C ASP A 31 18.75 -12.09 -16.03
N SER A 32 18.42 -13.30 -15.56
CA SER A 32 17.54 -14.28 -16.22
C SER A 32 16.80 -15.14 -15.20
N GLY A 33 15.83 -15.92 -15.68
CA GLY A 33 15.08 -16.88 -14.88
C GLY A 33 14.04 -16.28 -13.93
N ALA A 34 13.51 -17.14 -13.05
CA ALA A 34 12.44 -16.77 -12.13
C ALA A 34 12.97 -16.08 -10.87
N VAL A 35 12.37 -14.94 -10.52
CA VAL A 35 12.66 -14.17 -9.29
C VAL A 35 11.38 -13.87 -8.52
N PHE A 36 11.46 -13.65 -7.21
CA PHE A 36 10.35 -13.10 -6.44
C PHE A 36 10.49 -11.58 -6.30
N LEU A 37 9.46 -10.83 -6.72
CA LEU A 37 9.48 -9.37 -6.76
C LEU A 37 8.22 -8.77 -6.14
N THR A 38 8.39 -7.74 -5.33
CA THR A 38 7.28 -6.83 -4.97
C THR A 38 7.13 -5.71 -6.00
N GLY A 39 5.95 -5.09 -6.07
CA GLY A 39 5.70 -3.95 -6.96
C GLY A 39 6.69 -2.80 -6.75
N THR A 40 7.02 -2.47 -5.51
CA THR A 40 8.05 -1.46 -5.19
C THR A 40 9.47 -1.88 -5.60
N GLN A 41 9.83 -3.16 -5.48
CA GLN A 41 11.11 -3.67 -5.97
C GLN A 41 11.19 -3.69 -7.50
N ALA A 42 10.08 -3.97 -8.19
CA ALA A 42 10.02 -3.92 -9.64
C ALA A 42 10.32 -2.50 -10.18
N LEU A 43 9.84 -1.44 -9.51
CA LEU A 43 10.17 -0.05 -9.87
C LEU A 43 11.66 0.27 -9.73
N VAL A 44 12.33 -0.26 -8.70
CA VAL A 44 13.79 -0.13 -8.55
C VAL A 44 14.52 -0.93 -9.62
N ARG A 45 14.07 -2.16 -9.87
CA ARG A 45 14.65 -3.07 -10.87
C ARG A 45 14.56 -2.50 -12.29
N LEU A 46 13.46 -1.82 -12.63
CA LEU A 46 13.28 -1.14 -13.92
C LEU A 46 14.47 -0.24 -14.28
N LEU A 47 14.91 0.61 -13.34
CA LEU A 47 16.05 1.52 -13.55
C LEU A 47 17.32 0.74 -13.87
N LEU A 48 17.58 -0.37 -13.16
CA LEU A 48 18.73 -1.24 -13.39
C LEU A 48 18.65 -1.94 -14.74
N MET A 49 17.47 -2.46 -15.11
CA MET A 49 17.25 -3.13 -16.38
C MET A 49 17.44 -2.18 -17.57
N GLN A 50 16.94 -0.95 -17.49
CA GLN A 50 17.15 0.05 -18.54
C GLN A 50 18.64 0.40 -18.69
N ARG A 51 19.38 0.52 -17.58
CA ARG A 51 20.83 0.75 -17.63
C ARG A 51 21.59 -0.40 -18.27
N ARG A 52 21.27 -1.65 -17.93
CA ARG A 52 21.85 -2.83 -18.59
C ARG A 52 21.54 -2.85 -20.08
N ARG A 53 20.32 -2.52 -20.47
CA ARG A 53 19.91 -2.42 -21.88
C ARG A 53 20.68 -1.35 -22.64
N ASP A 54 20.83 -0.16 -22.06
CA ASP A 54 21.58 0.93 -22.68
C ASP A 54 23.05 0.55 -22.85
N GLN A 55 23.66 -0.06 -21.84
CA GLN A 55 25.04 -0.55 -21.90
C GLN A 55 25.21 -1.63 -22.98
N ALA A 56 24.29 -2.59 -23.07
CA ALA A 56 24.28 -3.60 -24.13
C ALA A 56 24.10 -2.99 -25.53
N GLY A 57 23.37 -1.88 -25.63
CA GLY A 57 23.22 -1.09 -26.84
C GLY A 57 24.38 -0.12 -27.13
N GLY A 58 25.44 -0.09 -26.30
CA GLY A 58 26.59 0.79 -26.46
C GLY A 58 26.31 2.27 -26.15
N LEU A 59 25.24 2.58 -25.41
CA LEU A 59 24.87 3.93 -25.01
C LEU A 59 25.49 4.30 -23.66
N ASP A 60 26.11 5.47 -23.60
CA ASP A 60 26.63 6.07 -22.38
C ASP A 60 25.56 6.97 -21.74
N THR A 61 24.63 6.34 -21.03
CA THR A 61 23.53 7.01 -20.31
C THR A 61 23.68 6.88 -18.80
N ALA A 62 22.90 7.66 -18.06
CA ALA A 62 22.64 7.45 -16.64
C ALA A 62 21.13 7.30 -16.39
N ALA A 63 20.74 6.95 -15.18
CA ALA A 63 19.34 7.02 -14.77
C ALA A 63 19.16 7.89 -13.53
N PHE A 64 17.97 8.47 -13.40
CA PHE A 64 17.60 9.37 -12.33
C PHE A 64 16.21 9.00 -11.82
N VAL A 65 16.04 8.98 -10.51
CA VAL A 65 14.73 8.79 -9.89
C VAL A 65 14.51 9.85 -8.83
N SER A 66 13.31 10.44 -8.84
CA SER A 66 12.89 11.41 -7.84
C SER A 66 11.39 11.37 -7.67
N GLY A 67 10.92 11.67 -6.47
CA GLY A 67 9.51 11.62 -6.12
C GLY A 67 9.31 11.93 -4.66
N TYR A 68 8.06 11.83 -4.21
CA TYR A 68 7.72 11.94 -2.80
C TYR A 68 6.93 10.73 -2.33
N ARG A 69 7.33 10.20 -1.19
CA ARG A 69 6.72 9.04 -0.53
C ARG A 69 5.26 9.31 -0.14
N GLY A 70 4.38 8.41 -0.58
CA GLY A 70 2.98 8.40 -0.18
C GLY A 70 2.33 7.10 -0.63
N SER A 71 1.46 6.53 0.19
CA SER A 71 0.79 5.26 -0.13
C SER A 71 0.01 5.37 -1.46
N PRO A 72 0.08 4.36 -2.35
CA PRO A 72 0.73 3.06 -2.18
C PRO A 72 2.25 3.05 -2.46
N LEU A 73 2.82 4.12 -3.00
CA LEU A 73 4.25 4.24 -3.34
C LEU A 73 5.13 4.60 -2.13
N GLY A 74 4.61 4.50 -0.90
CA GLY A 74 5.26 4.99 0.31
C GLY A 74 6.58 4.28 0.65
N MET A 75 6.80 3.08 0.10
CA MET A 75 7.99 2.25 0.38
C MET A 75 9.08 2.34 -0.71
N VAL A 76 8.86 3.11 -1.79
CA VAL A 76 9.81 3.22 -2.92
C VAL A 76 11.16 3.79 -2.46
N ASP A 77 11.17 4.91 -1.72
CA ASP A 77 12.40 5.51 -1.16
C ASP A 77 13.21 4.50 -0.34
N GLN A 78 12.51 3.71 0.48
CA GLN A 78 13.15 2.71 1.31
C GLN A 78 13.82 1.61 0.47
N GLN A 79 13.20 1.17 -0.62
CA GLN A 79 13.80 0.20 -1.53
C GLN A 79 15.01 0.81 -2.28
N LEU A 80 14.92 2.08 -2.70
CA LEU A 80 16.04 2.79 -3.32
C LEU A 80 17.24 2.93 -2.38
N TRP A 81 17.02 3.32 -1.11
CA TRP A 81 18.09 3.39 -0.11
C TRP A 81 18.72 2.02 0.19
N LYS A 82 17.92 0.95 0.26
CA LYS A 82 18.43 -0.43 0.42
C LYS A 82 19.25 -0.86 -0.80
N ALA A 83 18.86 -0.44 -2.00
CA ALA A 83 19.52 -0.77 -3.26
C ALA A 83 20.73 0.11 -3.60
N LYS A 84 21.14 1.05 -2.72
CA LYS A 84 22.18 2.06 -2.98
C LYS A 84 23.43 1.53 -3.71
N LYS A 85 23.91 0.33 -3.34
CA LYS A 85 25.07 -0.30 -4.00
C LYS A 85 24.79 -0.61 -5.48
N PHE A 86 23.69 -1.29 -5.78
CA PHE A 86 23.28 -1.60 -7.15
C PHE A 86 23.04 -0.35 -8.00
N LEU A 87 22.43 0.68 -7.38
CA LEU A 87 22.18 1.97 -8.03
C LEU A 87 23.50 2.65 -8.42
N ALA A 88 24.46 2.74 -7.50
CA ALA A 88 25.76 3.35 -7.74
C ALA A 88 26.56 2.61 -8.83
N GLU A 89 26.59 1.27 -8.78
CA GLU A 89 27.26 0.44 -9.80
C GLU A 89 26.66 0.61 -11.20
N SER A 90 25.36 0.95 -11.28
CA SER A 90 24.64 1.13 -12.54
C SER A 90 24.52 2.60 -12.98
N GLN A 91 25.14 3.55 -12.28
CA GLN A 91 24.97 5.00 -12.51
C GLN A 91 23.49 5.44 -12.45
N VAL A 92 22.78 4.98 -11.42
CA VAL A 92 21.43 5.42 -11.10
C VAL A 92 21.48 6.36 -9.90
N GLU A 93 21.08 7.61 -10.11
CA GLU A 93 21.02 8.62 -9.05
C GLU A 93 19.61 8.70 -8.47
N PHE A 94 19.50 8.60 -7.14
CA PHE A 94 18.24 8.82 -6.43
C PHE A 94 18.30 10.15 -5.69
N LEU A 95 17.43 11.08 -6.10
CA LEU A 95 17.19 12.34 -5.38
C LEU A 95 15.83 12.27 -4.66
N PRO A 96 15.80 12.03 -3.33
CA PRO A 96 14.57 12.20 -2.56
C PRO A 96 14.16 13.67 -2.61
N ALA A 97 12.96 13.94 -3.11
CA ALA A 97 12.47 15.31 -3.24
C ALA A 97 11.74 15.76 -1.97
N ILE A 98 11.66 17.08 -1.79
CA ILE A 98 10.89 17.68 -0.69
C ILE A 98 9.38 17.52 -0.91
N ASN A 99 8.94 17.56 -2.16
CA ASN A 99 7.57 17.30 -2.59
C ASN A 99 7.54 16.82 -4.05
N GLU A 100 6.37 16.37 -4.50
CA GLU A 100 6.13 15.80 -5.82
C GLU A 100 6.39 16.80 -6.98
N ASP A 101 6.12 18.08 -6.76
CA ASP A 101 6.23 19.15 -7.77
C ASP A 101 7.70 19.47 -8.10
N LEU A 102 8.53 19.58 -7.05
CA LEU A 102 9.97 19.76 -7.20
C LEU A 102 10.64 18.50 -7.78
N ALA A 103 10.14 17.31 -7.47
CA ALA A 103 10.59 16.08 -8.11
C ALA A 103 10.36 16.10 -9.63
N ALA A 104 9.17 16.53 -10.07
CA ALA A 104 8.84 16.63 -11.49
C ALA A 104 9.76 17.64 -12.20
N THR A 105 10.03 18.77 -11.54
CA THR A 105 10.96 19.79 -12.03
C THR A 105 12.40 19.25 -12.13
N ALA A 106 12.85 18.46 -11.16
CA ALA A 106 14.16 17.80 -11.20
C ALA A 106 14.27 16.82 -12.37
N CYS A 107 13.22 16.02 -12.63
CA CYS A 107 13.15 15.14 -13.80
C CYS A 107 13.26 15.93 -15.11
N LEU A 108 12.62 17.09 -15.24
CA LEU A 108 12.83 17.98 -16.41
C LEU A 108 14.29 18.44 -16.53
N GLY A 109 14.94 18.77 -15.42
CA GLY A 109 16.36 19.11 -15.38
C GLY A 109 17.25 18.03 -16.01
N THR A 110 16.97 16.76 -15.73
CA THR A 110 17.73 15.63 -16.29
C THR A 110 17.63 15.52 -17.81
N GLN A 111 16.48 15.91 -18.38
CA GLN A 111 16.30 15.85 -19.83
C GLN A 111 17.14 16.92 -20.54
N ARG A 112 17.37 18.07 -19.90
CA ARG A 112 18.21 19.16 -20.43
C ARG A 112 19.69 18.79 -20.52
N VAL A 113 20.16 17.72 -19.86
CA VAL A 113 21.56 17.25 -19.94
C VAL A 113 21.98 17.00 -21.39
N ALA A 114 21.07 16.51 -22.25
CA ALA A 114 21.36 16.28 -23.66
C ALA A 114 21.72 17.57 -24.43
N LEU A 115 21.33 18.74 -23.92
CA LEU A 115 21.60 20.05 -24.51
C LEU A 115 22.89 20.69 -23.97
N ASP A 116 23.48 20.16 -22.89
CA ASP A 116 24.66 20.72 -22.26
C ASP A 116 25.94 20.28 -23.01
N PRO A 117 26.75 21.21 -23.56
CA PRO A 117 28.03 20.87 -24.20
C PRO A 117 29.05 20.27 -23.22
N LYS A 118 28.85 20.42 -21.90
CA LYS A 118 29.69 19.85 -20.84
C LYS A 118 29.09 18.60 -20.20
N ARG A 119 28.06 18.01 -20.80
CA ARG A 119 27.44 16.76 -20.32
C ARG A 119 28.46 15.65 -20.15
N THR A 120 28.30 14.85 -19.11
CA THR A 120 29.15 13.68 -18.82
C THR A 120 28.57 12.37 -19.34
N VAL A 121 27.31 12.38 -19.78
CA VAL A 121 26.58 11.26 -20.38
C VAL A 121 25.73 11.78 -21.54
N GLN A 122 25.36 10.89 -22.46
CA GLN A 122 24.60 11.26 -23.66
C GLN A 122 23.11 11.54 -23.36
N GLY A 123 22.57 10.90 -22.31
CA GLY A 123 21.18 11.08 -21.86
C GLY A 123 20.96 10.53 -20.47
N VAL A 124 19.88 10.99 -19.81
CA VAL A 124 19.49 10.54 -18.48
C VAL A 124 18.06 10.04 -18.52
N THR A 125 17.84 8.75 -18.27
CA THR A 125 16.50 8.19 -18.13
C THR A 125 15.92 8.58 -16.78
N ALA A 126 14.73 9.17 -16.77
CA ALA A 126 14.09 9.62 -15.54
C ALA A 126 12.86 8.79 -15.16
N MET A 127 12.71 8.55 -13.85
CA MET A 127 11.48 8.06 -13.24
C MET A 127 11.00 9.07 -12.19
N TRP A 128 9.83 9.63 -12.42
CA TRP A 128 9.10 10.38 -11.40
C TRP A 128 8.11 9.44 -10.68
N TYR A 129 7.90 9.62 -9.37
CA TYR A 129 6.83 8.92 -8.65
C TYR A 129 6.12 9.81 -7.64
N GLY A 130 4.81 9.60 -7.49
CA GLY A 130 3.98 10.29 -6.52
C GLY A 130 2.62 9.62 -6.36
N LYS A 131 2.02 9.73 -5.17
CA LYS A 131 0.63 9.25 -4.96
C LYS A 131 -0.35 10.11 -5.74
N GLY A 132 -1.59 9.62 -5.90
CA GLY A 132 -2.66 10.31 -6.62
C GLY A 132 -2.77 11.83 -6.36
N PRO A 133 -3.03 12.27 -5.13
CA PRO A 133 -3.07 13.72 -4.82
C PRO A 133 -1.77 14.48 -5.12
N GLY A 134 -0.63 13.80 -5.13
CA GLY A 134 0.66 14.37 -5.55
C GLY A 134 0.73 14.61 -7.06
N VAL A 135 0.07 13.77 -7.87
CA VAL A 135 -0.13 14.00 -9.31
C VAL A 135 -0.97 15.26 -9.53
N ASP A 136 -2.10 15.39 -8.82
CA ASP A 136 -2.97 16.57 -8.93
C ASP A 136 -2.22 17.85 -8.52
N ARG A 137 -1.47 17.79 -7.42
CA ARG A 137 -0.65 18.91 -6.93
C ARG A 137 0.44 19.32 -7.93
N SER A 138 1.05 18.36 -8.61
CA SER A 138 2.19 18.57 -9.51
C SER A 138 1.79 18.75 -10.97
N GLY A 139 0.50 18.93 -11.26
CA GLY A 139 -0.01 18.97 -12.63
C GLY A 139 0.67 20.05 -13.48
N ASP A 140 1.04 21.19 -12.89
CA ASP A 140 1.76 22.24 -13.60
C ASP A 140 3.18 21.80 -14.01
N ALA A 141 3.98 21.32 -13.06
CA ALA A 141 5.34 20.85 -13.34
C ALA A 141 5.37 19.64 -14.29
N LEU A 142 4.47 18.67 -14.11
CA LEU A 142 4.35 17.50 -14.98
C LEU A 142 3.95 17.89 -16.40
N LYS A 143 2.99 18.81 -16.57
CA LYS A 143 2.55 19.28 -17.88
C LYS A 143 3.66 20.07 -18.58
N HIS A 144 4.37 20.95 -17.88
CA HIS A 144 5.53 21.66 -18.43
C HIS A 144 6.61 20.67 -18.89
N GLY A 145 6.95 19.69 -18.05
CA GLY A 145 7.89 18.63 -18.39
C GLY A 145 7.50 17.88 -19.67
N HIS A 146 6.25 17.43 -19.75
CA HIS A 146 5.71 16.73 -20.91
C HIS A 146 5.70 17.57 -22.19
N VAL A 147 5.28 18.85 -22.10
CA VAL A 147 5.24 19.79 -23.22
C VAL A 147 6.63 20.04 -23.80
N TYR A 148 7.62 20.31 -22.94
CA TYR A 148 9.01 20.53 -23.37
C TYR A 148 9.64 19.25 -23.91
N GLY A 149 9.33 18.11 -23.29
CA GLY A 149 9.67 16.78 -23.80
C GLY A 149 10.87 16.13 -23.15
N SER A 150 11.07 14.87 -23.52
CA SER A 150 12.21 14.05 -23.11
C SER A 150 13.39 14.22 -24.07
N SER A 151 14.59 13.88 -23.59
CA SER A 151 15.76 13.67 -24.44
C SER A 151 15.61 12.37 -25.26
N PRO A 152 16.12 12.29 -26.51
CA PRO A 152 16.10 11.08 -27.33
C PRO A 152 16.77 9.86 -26.67
N GLN A 153 17.73 10.09 -25.77
CA GLN A 153 18.46 9.03 -25.05
C GLN A 153 18.16 9.04 -23.54
N GLY A 154 17.29 9.93 -23.08
CA GLY A 154 16.81 9.96 -21.70
C GLY A 154 15.51 9.18 -21.57
N GLY A 155 14.41 9.79 -21.98
CA GLY A 155 13.06 9.27 -21.73
C GLY A 155 12.62 9.51 -20.29
N VAL A 156 11.29 9.64 -20.09
CA VAL A 156 10.69 9.91 -18.78
C VAL A 156 9.47 9.03 -18.55
N LEU A 157 9.44 8.36 -17.40
CA LEU A 157 8.30 7.59 -16.89
C LEU A 157 7.72 8.31 -15.66
N VAL A 158 6.40 8.51 -15.65
CA VAL A 158 5.65 9.21 -14.59
C VAL A 158 4.77 8.19 -13.86
N VAL A 159 5.28 7.65 -12.75
CA VAL A 159 4.62 6.61 -11.95
C VAL A 159 3.59 7.24 -11.00
N ALA A 160 2.31 7.07 -11.32
CA ALA A 160 1.19 7.59 -10.54
C ALA A 160 0.59 6.51 -9.63
N GLY A 161 0.74 6.70 -8.30
CA GLY A 161 0.24 5.78 -7.28
C GLY A 161 -1.24 5.97 -6.98
N ASP A 162 -2.10 5.16 -7.58
CA ASP A 162 -3.56 5.27 -7.47
C ASP A 162 -4.16 4.34 -6.39
N ASP A 163 -4.89 4.91 -5.44
CA ASP A 163 -5.63 4.18 -4.39
C ASP A 163 -7.13 4.20 -4.68
N HIS A 164 -7.62 3.19 -5.40
CA HIS A 164 -9.03 3.11 -5.82
C HIS A 164 -9.97 2.79 -4.66
N GLY A 165 -9.53 1.96 -3.73
CA GLY A 165 -10.27 1.56 -2.53
C GLY A 165 -10.15 2.52 -1.35
N CYS A 166 -9.26 3.52 -1.42
CA CYS A 166 -9.00 4.47 -0.32
C CYS A 166 -8.57 3.75 0.97
N VAL A 167 -7.71 2.73 0.84
CA VAL A 167 -7.24 1.93 1.99
C VAL A 167 -6.33 2.77 2.90
N SER A 168 -5.58 3.69 2.31
CA SER A 168 -4.53 4.46 3.00
C SER A 168 -4.43 5.92 2.52
N SER A 169 -5.28 6.33 1.59
CA SER A 169 -5.43 7.70 1.11
C SER A 169 -6.53 8.47 1.83
N SER A 170 -6.56 9.79 1.66
CA SER A 170 -7.64 10.65 2.19
C SER A 170 -8.94 10.54 1.38
N MET A 171 -8.85 10.07 0.14
CA MET A 171 -9.98 9.85 -0.77
C MET A 171 -9.61 8.82 -1.85
N PRO A 172 -10.59 8.14 -2.47
CA PRO A 172 -10.36 7.32 -3.66
C PRO A 172 -9.78 8.16 -4.82
N HIS A 173 -8.81 7.64 -5.56
CA HIS A 173 -8.10 8.40 -6.61
C HIS A 173 -8.03 7.69 -7.98
N GLN A 174 -7.88 8.45 -9.06
CA GLN A 174 -7.56 7.97 -10.42
C GLN A 174 -6.82 9.06 -11.22
N SER A 175 -5.60 8.79 -11.69
CA SER A 175 -4.73 9.80 -12.35
C SER A 175 -4.84 9.90 -13.88
N ASP A 176 -5.32 8.86 -14.56
CA ASP A 176 -5.31 8.77 -16.03
C ASP A 176 -6.15 9.84 -16.76
N LEU A 177 -7.21 10.36 -16.13
CA LEU A 177 -8.00 11.48 -16.65
C LEU A 177 -7.21 12.80 -16.65
N ALA A 178 -6.41 13.05 -15.61
CA ALA A 178 -5.55 14.23 -15.55
C ALA A 178 -4.47 14.17 -16.63
N MET A 179 -3.83 12.99 -16.80
CA MET A 179 -2.82 12.77 -17.83
C MET A 179 -3.38 12.91 -19.26
N GLN A 180 -4.60 12.44 -19.50
CA GLN A 180 -5.32 12.70 -20.76
C GLN A 180 -5.51 14.18 -21.05
N ALA A 181 -5.90 14.97 -20.04
CA ALA A 181 -6.03 16.42 -20.18
C ALA A 181 -4.69 17.12 -20.48
N TRP A 182 -3.56 16.44 -20.27
CA TRP A 182 -2.22 16.93 -20.60
C TRP A 182 -1.69 16.39 -21.93
N SER A 183 -2.47 15.59 -22.66
CA SER A 183 -2.01 14.83 -23.84
C SER A 183 -0.86 13.87 -23.54
N MET A 184 -0.71 13.46 -22.29
CA MET A 184 0.34 12.55 -21.83
C MET A 184 -0.10 11.10 -22.06
N PRO A 185 0.64 10.28 -22.84
CA PRO A 185 0.30 8.88 -23.02
C PRO A 185 0.35 8.11 -21.69
N VAL A 186 -0.54 7.13 -21.50
CA VAL A 186 -0.72 6.42 -20.24
C VAL A 186 -0.67 4.91 -20.46
N LEU A 187 0.19 4.24 -19.69
CA LEU A 187 0.29 2.79 -19.57
C LEU A 187 -0.39 2.33 -18.29
N HIS A 188 -1.12 1.22 -18.34
CA HIS A 188 -1.78 0.63 -17.19
C HIS A 188 -1.44 -0.86 -17.05
N PRO A 189 -0.31 -1.19 -16.40
CA PRO A 189 0.05 -2.57 -16.10
C PRO A 189 -0.96 -3.22 -15.15
N ALA A 190 -1.12 -4.54 -15.28
CA ALA A 190 -2.10 -5.32 -14.54
C ALA A 190 -1.49 -6.15 -13.39
N ASN A 191 -0.18 -6.37 -13.36
CA ASN A 191 0.54 -7.08 -12.30
C ASN A 191 2.02 -6.62 -12.21
N VAL A 192 2.80 -7.23 -11.30
CA VAL A 192 4.20 -6.86 -11.04
C VAL A 192 5.12 -7.20 -12.22
N ALA A 193 4.89 -8.32 -12.92
CA ALA A 193 5.69 -8.67 -14.10
C ALA A 193 5.55 -7.61 -15.21
N GLU A 194 4.33 -7.11 -15.42
CA GLU A 194 4.04 -6.06 -16.37
C GLU A 194 4.61 -4.70 -15.97
N TYR A 195 5.00 -4.49 -14.70
CA TYR A 195 5.75 -3.28 -14.37
C TYR A 195 7.07 -3.24 -15.14
N LEU A 196 7.74 -4.38 -15.28
CA LEU A 196 9.00 -4.49 -16.03
C LEU A 196 8.76 -4.26 -17.53
N GLU A 197 7.82 -5.01 -18.12
CA GLU A 197 7.48 -4.91 -19.55
C GLU A 197 7.01 -3.49 -19.92
N PHE A 198 6.02 -2.96 -19.20
CA PHE A 198 5.39 -1.69 -19.55
C PHE A 198 6.31 -0.51 -19.19
N GLY A 199 7.13 -0.62 -18.14
CA GLY A 199 8.09 0.43 -17.77
C GLY A 199 9.18 0.60 -18.84
N LEU A 200 9.77 -0.51 -19.31
CA LEU A 200 10.75 -0.49 -20.41
C LEU A 200 10.11 -0.01 -21.72
N TYR A 201 8.89 -0.45 -22.01
CA TYR A 201 8.11 0.07 -23.14
C TYR A 201 7.89 1.59 -23.03
N GLY A 202 7.56 2.09 -21.83
CA GLY A 202 7.33 3.50 -21.58
C GLY A 202 8.56 4.37 -21.84
N TRP A 203 9.76 3.93 -21.43
CA TRP A 203 10.97 4.69 -21.77
C TRP A 203 11.31 4.64 -23.25
N ALA A 204 11.13 3.50 -23.92
CA ALA A 204 11.33 3.42 -25.36
C ALA A 204 10.35 4.31 -26.14
N LEU A 205 9.06 4.29 -25.77
CA LEU A 205 8.03 5.18 -26.29
C LEU A 205 8.39 6.64 -26.04
N SER A 206 8.86 6.98 -24.84
CA SER A 206 9.27 8.33 -24.48
C SER A 206 10.45 8.82 -25.30
N ARG A 207 11.47 7.98 -25.49
CA ARG A 207 12.66 8.26 -26.30
C ARG A 207 12.34 8.46 -27.78
N PHE A 208 11.34 7.76 -28.32
CA PHE A 208 10.90 7.94 -29.70
C PHE A 208 10.02 9.18 -29.91
N SER A 209 9.03 9.36 -29.04
CA SER A 209 7.99 10.39 -29.23
C SER A 209 8.33 11.75 -28.64
N GLY A 210 9.35 11.86 -27.78
CA GLY A 210 9.60 13.05 -26.99
C GLY A 210 8.54 13.31 -25.90
N ALA A 211 7.54 12.42 -25.75
CA ALA A 211 6.52 12.52 -24.73
C ALA A 211 7.01 11.96 -23.39
N TRP A 212 6.60 12.56 -22.29
CA TRP A 212 6.65 11.87 -21.00
C TRP A 212 5.52 10.84 -20.96
N VAL A 213 5.76 9.67 -20.37
CA VAL A 213 4.80 8.57 -20.36
C VAL A 213 4.27 8.35 -18.95
N GLY A 214 2.97 8.52 -18.78
CA GLY A 214 2.23 8.17 -17.57
C GLY A 214 2.20 6.66 -17.37
N PHE A 215 2.37 6.25 -16.13
CA PHE A 215 2.41 4.85 -15.72
C PHE A 215 1.55 4.69 -14.47
N LYS A 216 0.39 4.06 -14.62
CA LYS A 216 -0.59 3.92 -13.54
C LYS A 216 -0.22 2.73 -12.65
N ALA A 217 0.10 3.02 -11.39
CA ALA A 217 0.50 2.05 -10.39
C ALA A 217 -0.55 1.99 -9.28
N ILE A 218 -1.46 1.01 -9.34
CA ILE A 218 -2.54 0.90 -8.36
C ILE A 218 -2.10 0.16 -7.08
N SER A 219 -2.76 0.45 -5.94
CA SER A 219 -2.44 -0.14 -4.63
C SER A 219 -2.25 -1.66 -4.66
N GLU A 220 -3.16 -2.41 -5.28
CA GLU A 220 -3.07 -3.89 -5.32
C GLU A 220 -1.83 -4.42 -6.06
N VAL A 221 -1.30 -3.69 -7.03
CA VAL A 221 -0.10 -4.12 -7.76
C VAL A 221 1.17 -3.64 -7.04
N VAL A 222 1.15 -2.44 -6.45
CA VAL A 222 2.30 -1.90 -5.72
C VAL A 222 2.56 -2.67 -4.42
N GLU A 223 1.50 -2.99 -3.68
CA GLU A 223 1.54 -3.67 -2.37
C GLU A 223 1.53 -5.20 -2.49
N SER A 224 1.58 -5.74 -3.72
CA SER A 224 1.75 -7.17 -3.94
C SER A 224 3.18 -7.56 -4.28
N GLY A 225 3.47 -8.84 -4.10
CA GLY A 225 4.63 -9.51 -4.66
C GLY A 225 4.25 -10.80 -5.36
N MET A 226 5.04 -11.19 -6.36
CA MET A 226 4.82 -12.42 -7.11
C MET A 226 6.13 -13.01 -7.64
N THR A 227 6.06 -14.27 -8.06
CA THR A 227 7.10 -14.86 -8.91
C THR A 227 7.00 -14.26 -10.32
N VAL A 228 8.13 -13.79 -10.85
CA VAL A 228 8.26 -13.17 -12.17
C VAL A 228 9.33 -13.92 -12.96
N ASP A 229 9.00 -14.30 -14.19
CA ASP A 229 9.97 -14.84 -15.15
C ASP A 229 10.61 -13.68 -15.93
N LEU A 230 11.91 -13.49 -15.74
CA LEU A 230 12.66 -12.41 -16.39
C LEU A 230 12.88 -12.67 -17.89
N ASP A 231 12.93 -13.93 -18.29
CA ASP A 231 13.19 -14.31 -19.68
C ASP A 231 11.97 -14.07 -20.57
N ALA A 232 10.79 -13.92 -19.97
CA ALA A 232 9.54 -13.59 -20.64
C ALA A 232 9.35 -12.09 -20.90
N ILE A 233 10.22 -11.21 -20.36
CA ILE A 233 10.09 -9.76 -20.51
C ILE A 233 10.67 -9.30 -21.86
N PRO A 234 9.87 -8.68 -22.74
CA PRO A 234 10.36 -8.16 -24.02
C PRO A 234 11.40 -7.06 -23.82
N LEU A 235 12.56 -7.21 -24.47
CA LEU A 235 13.67 -6.25 -24.40
C LEU A 235 13.99 -5.57 -25.73
N ASP A 236 13.18 -5.75 -26.77
CA ASP A 236 13.43 -5.17 -28.09
C ASP A 236 12.23 -4.35 -28.56
N PHE A 237 12.50 -3.19 -29.15
CA PHE A 237 11.47 -2.29 -29.69
C PHE A 237 11.90 -1.77 -31.06
N THR A 238 10.98 -1.84 -32.03
CA THR A 238 11.20 -1.45 -33.42
C THR A 238 10.89 0.03 -33.61
N LEU A 239 11.77 0.79 -34.26
CA LEU A 239 11.49 2.19 -34.59
C LEU A 239 10.57 2.28 -35.83
N PRO A 240 9.46 3.04 -35.78
CA PRO A 240 8.63 3.30 -36.95
C PRO A 240 9.41 4.01 -38.05
N VAL A 241 9.50 3.39 -39.23
CA VAL A 241 10.18 3.99 -40.41
C VAL A 241 9.26 4.91 -41.22
N ASP A 242 7.95 4.72 -41.11
CA ASP A 242 6.94 5.45 -41.88
C ASP A 242 6.44 6.73 -41.17
N PHE A 243 7.06 7.12 -40.06
CA PHE A 243 6.71 8.33 -39.32
C PHE A 243 7.91 9.27 -39.24
N THR A 244 7.73 10.49 -39.74
CA THR A 244 8.70 11.58 -39.60
C THR A 244 7.95 12.79 -39.04
N PRO A 245 8.33 13.31 -37.86
CA PRO A 245 7.68 14.50 -37.32
C PRO A 245 8.05 15.73 -38.16
N THR A 246 7.16 16.72 -38.20
CA THR A 246 7.40 17.95 -38.98
C THR A 246 8.30 18.93 -38.23
N GLN A 247 8.51 18.69 -36.94
CA GLN A 247 9.40 19.43 -36.06
C GLN A 247 10.05 18.51 -35.02
N ASP A 248 11.13 18.96 -34.37
CA ASP A 248 11.77 18.19 -33.30
C ASP A 248 10.84 18.05 -32.07
N LEU A 249 10.59 16.82 -31.62
CA LEU A 249 9.66 16.55 -30.52
C LEU A 249 10.34 16.60 -29.14
N HIS A 250 11.67 16.63 -29.11
CA HIS A 250 12.45 16.51 -27.89
C HIS A 250 12.67 17.84 -27.19
N VAL A 251 13.28 17.75 -25.99
CA VAL A 251 13.68 18.90 -25.18
C VAL A 251 14.54 19.88 -25.97
N ARG A 252 14.30 21.19 -25.79
CA ARG A 252 15.03 22.28 -26.44
C ARG A 252 15.51 23.32 -25.42
N SER A 253 16.45 24.17 -25.84
CA SER A 253 17.00 25.23 -24.99
C SER A 253 16.02 26.37 -24.73
N VAL A 254 15.14 26.65 -25.70
CA VAL A 254 14.16 27.73 -25.63
C VAL A 254 12.82 27.25 -26.19
N ASP A 255 11.79 27.38 -25.36
CA ASP A 255 10.39 27.17 -25.73
C ASP A 255 9.61 28.43 -25.35
N LEU A 256 9.33 29.29 -26.34
CA LEU A 256 8.59 30.53 -26.12
C LEU A 256 7.07 30.27 -26.08
N PRO A 257 6.31 30.94 -25.19
CA PRO A 257 4.86 30.82 -25.15
C PRO A 257 4.22 31.12 -26.52
N SER A 258 3.67 30.08 -27.17
CA SER A 258 3.05 30.17 -28.50
C SER A 258 2.25 28.90 -28.82
N LEU A 259 1.44 28.94 -29.89
CA LEU A 259 0.70 27.78 -30.41
C LEU A 259 1.62 26.62 -30.83
N ALA A 260 2.92 26.87 -31.06
CA ALA A 260 3.87 25.82 -31.41
C ALA A 260 3.98 24.73 -30.33
N LEU A 261 3.79 25.08 -29.05
CA LEU A 261 3.78 24.11 -27.95
C LEU A 261 2.62 23.12 -28.09
N GLU A 262 1.43 23.61 -28.43
CA GLU A 262 0.24 22.79 -28.64
C GLU A 262 0.35 21.95 -29.91
N SER A 263 0.81 22.52 -31.02
CA SER A 263 1.04 21.76 -32.26
C SER A 263 2.05 20.63 -32.04
N ARG A 264 3.11 20.87 -31.26
CA ARG A 264 4.10 19.84 -30.93
C ARG A 264 3.49 18.72 -30.08
N LEU A 265 2.62 19.02 -29.11
CA LEU A 265 1.91 17.98 -28.35
C LEU A 265 1.07 17.08 -29.26
N ALA A 266 0.38 17.64 -30.25
CA ALA A 266 -0.39 16.86 -31.21
C ALA A 266 0.52 15.92 -32.04
N GLU A 267 1.68 16.40 -32.48
CA GLU A 267 2.68 15.57 -33.17
C GLU A 267 3.31 14.50 -32.27
N LYS A 268 3.52 14.79 -30.97
CA LYS A 268 3.95 13.76 -29.98
C LYS A 268 2.92 12.63 -29.88
N LEU A 269 1.63 12.96 -29.81
CA LEU A 269 0.58 11.93 -29.83
C LEU A 269 0.55 11.13 -31.14
N ALA A 270 0.81 11.77 -32.28
CA ALA A 270 0.96 11.08 -33.55
C ALA A 270 2.17 10.13 -33.54
N ALA A 271 3.30 10.55 -32.98
CA ALA A 271 4.48 9.70 -32.79
C ALA A 271 4.18 8.53 -31.85
N VAL A 272 3.44 8.76 -30.77
CA VAL A 272 3.00 7.68 -29.86
C VAL A 272 2.18 6.63 -30.61
N ARG A 273 1.21 7.04 -31.43
CA ARG A 273 0.40 6.12 -32.25
C ARG A 273 1.27 5.34 -33.25
N ALA A 274 2.22 6.01 -33.91
CA ALA A 274 3.15 5.36 -34.84
C ALA A 274 4.00 4.30 -34.15
N PHE A 275 4.52 4.59 -32.95
CA PHE A 275 5.29 3.65 -32.14
C PHE A 275 4.44 2.46 -31.69
N ALA A 276 3.24 2.72 -31.16
CA ALA A 276 2.34 1.70 -30.66
C ALA A 276 1.85 0.74 -31.76
N LYS A 277 1.74 1.23 -33.01
CA LYS A 277 1.34 0.43 -34.16
C LYS A 277 2.33 -0.71 -34.47
N VAL A 278 3.63 -0.46 -34.34
CA VAL A 278 4.68 -1.46 -34.61
C VAL A 278 5.15 -2.18 -33.34
N ASN A 279 5.02 -1.56 -32.18
CA ASN A 279 5.28 -2.16 -30.87
C ASN A 279 3.99 -2.16 -30.05
N SER A 280 3.18 -3.21 -30.16
CA SER A 280 1.96 -3.27 -29.35
C SER A 280 2.26 -3.83 -27.96
N VAL A 281 1.92 -3.06 -26.95
CA VAL A 281 1.86 -3.53 -25.54
C VAL A 281 0.48 -4.12 -25.19
N ASP A 282 -0.50 -3.93 -26.08
CA ASP A 282 -1.81 -4.53 -25.99
C ASP A 282 -1.78 -5.98 -26.46
N LYS A 283 -2.60 -6.85 -25.86
CA LYS A 283 -2.56 -8.29 -26.10
C LYS A 283 -3.90 -8.82 -26.59
N HIS A 284 -3.90 -9.57 -27.70
CA HIS A 284 -5.03 -10.42 -28.07
C HIS A 284 -4.97 -11.69 -27.22
N ILE A 285 -5.85 -11.80 -26.25
CA ILE A 285 -5.90 -12.92 -25.32
C ILE A 285 -6.66 -14.09 -25.97
N VAL A 286 -7.74 -13.77 -26.68
CA VAL A 286 -8.49 -14.72 -27.48
C VAL A 286 -8.72 -14.14 -28.86
N ALA A 287 -8.20 -14.82 -29.87
CA ALA A 287 -8.45 -14.51 -31.28
C ALA A 287 -9.57 -15.42 -31.81
N SER A 288 -10.52 -14.84 -32.55
CA SER A 288 -11.59 -15.59 -33.22
C SER A 288 -12.04 -14.85 -34.47
N PRO A 289 -11.63 -15.27 -35.68
CA PRO A 289 -11.90 -14.53 -36.92
C PRO A 289 -13.38 -14.28 -37.19
N ASN A 290 -14.26 -15.19 -36.77
CA ASN A 290 -15.71 -15.11 -36.98
C ASN A 290 -16.48 -14.66 -35.71
N ALA A 291 -15.81 -13.98 -34.79
CA ALA A 291 -16.46 -13.52 -33.58
C ALA A 291 -17.52 -12.46 -33.85
N THR A 292 -18.60 -12.53 -33.09
CA THR A 292 -19.64 -11.51 -33.01
C THR A 292 -19.61 -10.78 -31.67
N LEU A 293 -18.87 -11.29 -30.69
CA LEU A 293 -18.77 -10.71 -29.35
C LEU A 293 -17.33 -10.34 -29.00
N GLY A 294 -17.11 -9.19 -28.36
CA GLY A 294 -15.80 -8.76 -27.90
C GLY A 294 -15.79 -8.37 -26.43
N ILE A 295 -14.70 -8.71 -25.74
CA ILE A 295 -14.44 -8.24 -24.37
C ILE A 295 -13.11 -7.49 -24.38
N VAL A 296 -13.12 -6.27 -23.82
CA VAL A 296 -11.93 -5.44 -23.63
C VAL A 296 -11.65 -5.32 -22.14
N THR A 297 -10.42 -5.61 -21.72
CA THR A 297 -9.99 -5.53 -20.32
C THR A 297 -8.82 -4.58 -20.14
N VAL A 298 -8.73 -3.93 -18.98
CA VAL A 298 -7.73 -2.89 -18.69
C VAL A 298 -7.14 -3.06 -17.29
N GLY A 299 -5.82 -2.97 -17.16
CA GLY A 299 -5.13 -3.03 -15.87
C GLY A 299 -5.46 -4.29 -15.07
N LYS A 300 -5.45 -4.19 -13.73
CA LYS A 300 -5.75 -5.31 -12.81
C LYS A 300 -7.04 -6.06 -13.15
N ALA A 301 -8.08 -5.35 -13.60
CA ALA A 301 -9.37 -5.94 -13.93
C ALA A 301 -9.27 -7.05 -14.99
N HIS A 302 -8.18 -7.08 -15.79
CA HIS A 302 -7.85 -8.20 -16.65
C HIS A 302 -7.70 -9.52 -15.89
N TYR A 303 -6.87 -9.54 -14.84
CA TYR A 303 -6.65 -10.76 -14.06
C TYR A 303 -7.85 -11.11 -13.17
N ASP A 304 -8.63 -10.12 -12.73
CA ASP A 304 -9.92 -10.39 -12.09
C ASP A 304 -10.90 -11.06 -13.07
N PHE A 305 -10.92 -10.62 -14.33
CA PHE A 305 -11.73 -11.23 -15.39
C PHE A 305 -11.25 -12.65 -15.75
N LEU A 306 -9.94 -12.92 -15.80
CA LEU A 306 -9.43 -14.27 -16.03
C LEU A 306 -9.87 -15.25 -14.93
N GLU A 307 -9.95 -14.79 -13.67
CA GLU A 307 -10.54 -15.59 -12.61
C GLU A 307 -12.03 -15.84 -12.82
N VAL A 308 -12.78 -14.84 -13.28
CA VAL A 308 -14.19 -15.01 -13.65
C VAL A 308 -14.35 -16.10 -14.71
N LEU A 309 -13.52 -16.09 -15.77
CA LEU A 309 -13.56 -17.13 -16.80
C LEU A 309 -13.29 -18.52 -16.23
N ARG A 310 -12.26 -18.65 -15.38
CA ARG A 310 -11.94 -19.91 -14.69
C ARG A 310 -13.13 -20.42 -13.86
N ARG A 311 -13.82 -19.53 -13.15
CA ARG A 311 -14.97 -19.85 -12.28
C ARG A 311 -16.25 -20.16 -13.04
N LEU A 312 -16.45 -19.55 -14.20
CA LEU A 312 -17.56 -19.88 -15.11
C LEU A 312 -17.26 -21.12 -15.95
N GLU A 313 -16.09 -21.76 -15.76
CA GLU A 313 -15.63 -22.91 -16.55
C GLU A 313 -15.60 -22.60 -18.05
N LEU A 314 -15.19 -21.37 -18.39
CA LEU A 314 -15.08 -20.87 -19.76
C LEU A 314 -13.60 -20.80 -20.16
N ASP A 315 -13.13 -21.87 -20.81
CA ASP A 315 -11.79 -21.91 -21.38
C ASP A 315 -11.66 -20.93 -22.58
N PRO A 316 -10.52 -20.25 -22.75
CA PRO A 316 -10.23 -19.39 -23.90
C PRO A 316 -10.53 -20.01 -25.28
N ASN A 317 -10.28 -21.30 -25.49
CA ASN A 317 -10.56 -21.95 -26.77
C ASN A 317 -12.07 -22.14 -26.99
N ALA A 318 -12.82 -22.44 -25.92
CA ALA A 318 -14.27 -22.54 -25.98
C ALA A 318 -14.90 -21.18 -26.31
N LEU A 319 -14.39 -20.09 -25.74
CA LEU A 319 -14.80 -18.73 -26.08
C LEU A 319 -14.49 -18.40 -27.55
N ALA A 320 -13.31 -18.75 -28.04
CA ALA A 320 -12.95 -18.54 -29.45
C ALA A 320 -13.92 -19.27 -30.39
N ALA A 321 -14.21 -20.55 -30.10
CA ALA A 321 -15.13 -21.38 -30.87
C ALA A 321 -16.58 -20.86 -30.82
N ALA A 322 -16.98 -20.25 -29.72
CA ALA A 322 -18.29 -19.62 -29.54
C ALA A 322 -18.39 -18.20 -30.11
N GLY A 323 -17.35 -17.72 -30.80
CA GLY A 323 -17.35 -16.42 -31.46
C GLY A 323 -17.12 -15.23 -30.51
N VAL A 324 -16.30 -15.40 -29.46
CA VAL A 324 -15.90 -14.34 -28.53
C VAL A 324 -14.41 -14.01 -28.70
N ARG A 325 -14.08 -12.73 -28.85
CA ARG A 325 -12.70 -12.20 -28.78
C ARG A 325 -12.43 -11.54 -27.44
N ILE A 326 -11.18 -11.61 -26.98
CA ILE A 326 -10.71 -10.91 -25.78
C ILE A 326 -9.48 -10.09 -26.12
N TYR A 327 -9.53 -8.80 -25.82
CA TYR A 327 -8.43 -7.85 -25.98
C TYR A 327 -8.06 -7.23 -24.64
N LYS A 328 -6.77 -7.19 -24.34
CA LYS A 328 -6.22 -6.55 -23.16
C LYS A 328 -5.47 -5.29 -23.58
N VAL A 329 -5.92 -4.15 -23.08
CA VAL A 329 -5.28 -2.85 -23.33
C VAL A 329 -4.14 -2.65 -22.34
N GLY A 330 -2.97 -2.32 -22.85
CA GLY A 330 -1.82 -1.85 -22.08
C GLY A 330 -1.60 -0.34 -22.22
N LEU A 331 -1.71 0.20 -23.44
CA LEU A 331 -1.68 1.65 -23.71
C LEU A 331 -3.10 2.21 -23.64
N VAL A 332 -3.48 2.72 -22.46
CA VAL A 332 -4.86 3.18 -22.20
C VAL A 332 -5.15 4.53 -22.83
N PHE A 333 -4.13 5.35 -23.09
CA PHE A 333 -4.26 6.59 -23.83
C PHE A 333 -2.95 6.96 -24.55
N PRO A 334 -3.00 7.44 -25.80
CA PRO A 334 -4.12 7.25 -26.73
C PRO A 334 -4.25 5.77 -27.09
N LEU A 335 -5.48 5.28 -27.19
CA LEU A 335 -5.74 3.93 -27.70
C LEU A 335 -5.23 3.82 -29.15
N GLU A 336 -4.60 2.70 -29.50
CA GLU A 336 -4.11 2.48 -30.87
C GLU A 336 -5.30 2.19 -31.80
N PRO A 337 -5.60 3.09 -32.76
CA PRO A 337 -6.86 3.06 -33.48
C PRO A 337 -6.95 1.89 -34.46
N THR A 338 -5.85 1.46 -35.08
CA THR A 338 -5.91 0.45 -36.16
C THR A 338 -6.21 -0.95 -35.61
N ARG A 339 -5.57 -1.34 -34.52
CA ARG A 339 -5.81 -2.61 -33.81
C ARG A 339 -7.17 -2.64 -33.13
N MET A 340 -7.62 -1.51 -32.55
CA MET A 340 -8.96 -1.47 -31.97
C MET A 340 -10.04 -1.59 -33.05
N ALA A 341 -9.85 -0.96 -34.21
CA ALA A 341 -10.74 -1.13 -35.36
C ALA A 341 -10.73 -2.58 -35.90
N GLU A 342 -9.56 -3.20 -36.01
CA GLU A 342 -9.41 -4.62 -36.38
C GLU A 342 -10.12 -5.54 -35.37
N PHE A 343 -9.94 -5.30 -34.08
CA PHE A 343 -10.61 -6.04 -33.02
C PHE A 343 -12.15 -5.92 -33.13
N ALA A 344 -12.65 -4.72 -33.39
CA ALA A 344 -14.08 -4.42 -33.49
C ALA A 344 -14.76 -4.95 -34.76
N GLN A 345 -13.97 -5.30 -35.79
CA GLN A 345 -14.52 -5.73 -37.07
C GLN A 345 -15.36 -7.02 -36.93
N GLY A 346 -16.63 -6.93 -37.34
CA GLY A 346 -17.58 -8.04 -37.31
C GLY A 346 -18.28 -8.26 -35.96
N LEU A 347 -17.95 -7.45 -34.93
CA LEU A 347 -18.59 -7.56 -33.62
C LEU A 347 -19.96 -6.87 -33.61
N GLU A 348 -20.92 -7.51 -32.97
CA GLU A 348 -22.25 -6.97 -32.66
C GLU A 348 -22.23 -6.17 -31.35
N GLU A 349 -21.47 -6.64 -30.36
CA GLU A 349 -21.38 -6.01 -29.04
C GLU A 349 -19.99 -6.18 -28.40
N ILE A 350 -19.51 -5.12 -27.75
CA ILE A 350 -18.26 -5.10 -26.98
C ILE A 350 -18.57 -4.79 -25.51
N LEU A 351 -18.04 -5.61 -24.60
CA LEU A 351 -18.04 -5.35 -23.15
C LEU A 351 -16.67 -4.82 -22.71
N VAL A 352 -16.62 -3.63 -22.13
CA VAL A 352 -15.40 -2.99 -21.60
C VAL A 352 -15.35 -3.13 -20.08
N ILE A 353 -14.30 -3.78 -19.58
CA ILE A 353 -14.05 -4.02 -18.15
C ILE A 353 -12.81 -3.21 -17.75
N GLU A 354 -13.03 -2.05 -17.12
CA GLU A 354 -11.96 -1.14 -16.69
C GLU A 354 -12.24 -0.47 -15.35
N GLU A 355 -11.20 0.05 -14.69
CA GLU A 355 -11.25 0.77 -13.41
C GLU A 355 -10.60 2.17 -13.50
N LYS A 356 -11.21 3.27 -13.07
CA LYS A 356 -12.55 3.48 -12.47
C LYS A 356 -13.51 4.14 -13.45
N ALA A 357 -13.26 5.39 -13.83
CA ALA A 357 -14.00 6.08 -14.88
C ALA A 357 -13.76 5.43 -16.26
N PRO A 358 -14.70 5.56 -17.21
CA PRO A 358 -14.61 4.92 -18.53
C PRO A 358 -13.61 5.63 -19.45
N VAL A 359 -12.31 5.34 -19.34
CA VAL A 359 -11.26 5.95 -20.18
C VAL A 359 -11.17 5.25 -21.52
N VAL A 360 -11.08 3.92 -21.51
CA VAL A 360 -10.98 3.10 -22.71
C VAL A 360 -12.34 3.00 -23.41
N GLU A 361 -13.43 2.82 -22.66
CA GLU A 361 -14.79 2.75 -23.21
C GLU A 361 -15.15 4.02 -23.99
N ARG A 362 -14.78 5.21 -23.49
CA ARG A 362 -15.03 6.49 -24.19
C ARG A 362 -14.27 6.58 -25.51
N GLN A 363 -12.99 6.21 -25.51
CA GLN A 363 -12.17 6.22 -26.73
C GLN A 363 -12.67 5.20 -27.76
N ILE A 364 -13.11 4.01 -27.32
CA ILE A 364 -13.73 3.02 -28.21
C ILE A 364 -14.99 3.60 -28.86
N LYS A 365 -15.86 4.25 -28.08
CA LYS A 365 -17.06 4.91 -28.61
C LYS A 365 -16.69 6.00 -29.63
N GLU A 366 -15.68 6.84 -29.32
CA GLU A 366 -15.19 7.89 -30.22
C GLU A 366 -14.65 7.32 -31.55
N LEU A 367 -13.89 6.23 -31.50
CA LEU A 367 -13.31 5.59 -32.68
C LEU A 367 -14.38 4.90 -33.55
N LEU A 368 -15.39 4.26 -32.94
CA LEU A 368 -16.30 3.36 -33.66
C LEU A 368 -17.63 4.01 -34.05
N TYR A 369 -18.09 5.05 -33.36
CA TYR A 369 -19.43 5.60 -33.64
C TYR A 369 -19.51 6.43 -34.92
N GLY A 370 -18.37 6.72 -35.56
CA GLY A 370 -18.32 7.23 -36.93
C GLY A 370 -18.59 6.17 -38.01
N LEU A 371 -18.56 4.87 -37.68
CA LEU A 371 -18.81 3.79 -38.63
C LEU A 371 -20.28 3.73 -39.08
N PRO A 372 -20.57 3.20 -40.29
CA PRO A 372 -21.95 2.93 -40.71
C PRO A 372 -22.69 2.05 -39.70
N ASP A 373 -24.00 2.25 -39.54
CA ASP A 373 -24.78 1.61 -38.47
C ASP A 373 -24.67 0.07 -38.46
N LEU A 374 -24.60 -0.58 -39.63
CA LEU A 374 -24.44 -2.05 -39.75
C LEU A 374 -23.05 -2.58 -39.38
N GLN A 375 -22.06 -1.69 -39.24
CA GLN A 375 -20.67 -2.04 -38.89
C GLN A 375 -20.32 -1.55 -37.48
N ARG A 376 -21.25 -0.88 -36.79
CA ARG A 376 -21.03 -0.29 -35.48
C ARG A 376 -21.46 -1.27 -34.38
N PRO A 377 -20.53 -1.83 -33.59
CA PRO A 377 -20.91 -2.62 -32.43
C PRO A 377 -21.59 -1.74 -31.37
N ARG A 378 -22.52 -2.34 -30.63
CA ARG A 378 -23.00 -1.77 -29.37
C ARG A 378 -21.88 -1.85 -28.33
N ILE A 379 -21.73 -0.81 -27.49
CA ILE A 379 -20.70 -0.78 -26.46
C ILE A 379 -21.34 -0.81 -25.08
N ALA A 380 -21.01 -1.83 -24.31
CA ALA A 380 -21.34 -1.98 -22.89
C ALA A 380 -20.07 -1.80 -22.04
N GLY A 381 -20.22 -1.33 -20.81
CA GLY A 381 -19.11 -1.19 -19.86
C GLY A 381 -19.62 -0.65 -18.54
N LYS A 382 -19.45 0.65 -18.29
CA LYS A 382 -20.08 1.33 -17.15
C LYS A 382 -21.59 1.37 -17.25
N THR A 383 -22.09 1.44 -18.48
CA THR A 383 -23.51 1.30 -18.77
C THR A 383 -23.75 0.20 -19.79
N THR A 384 -24.97 -0.33 -19.84
CA THR A 384 -25.48 -1.08 -20.98
C THR A 384 -25.58 -0.17 -22.21
N PRO A 385 -25.78 -0.74 -23.41
CA PRO A 385 -26.03 0.06 -24.61
C PRO A 385 -27.24 1.01 -24.49
N ASP A 386 -28.23 0.66 -23.66
CA ASP A 386 -29.43 1.46 -23.40
C ASP A 386 -29.25 2.51 -22.29
N GLY A 387 -28.03 2.62 -21.73
CA GLY A 387 -27.68 3.64 -20.73
C GLY A 387 -27.94 3.25 -19.27
N MET A 388 -28.35 2.01 -19.00
CA MET A 388 -28.53 1.53 -17.62
C MET A 388 -27.18 1.21 -16.97
N PRO A 389 -26.96 1.45 -15.67
CA PRO A 389 -25.71 1.08 -14.99
C PRO A 389 -25.38 -0.41 -15.12
N LEU A 390 -24.09 -0.74 -15.36
CA LEU A 390 -23.62 -2.12 -15.52
C LEU A 390 -22.39 -2.39 -14.63
N LEU A 391 -21.20 -1.91 -14.98
CA LEU A 391 -20.02 -1.96 -14.11
C LEU A 391 -19.84 -0.64 -13.35
N SER A 392 -19.60 -0.73 -12.04
CA SER A 392 -19.41 0.46 -11.20
C SER A 392 -18.18 1.28 -11.61
N SER A 393 -18.30 2.61 -11.57
CA SER A 393 -17.17 3.55 -11.57
C SER A 393 -16.67 3.86 -10.15
N LEU A 394 -17.37 3.37 -9.12
CA LEU A 394 -17.08 3.56 -7.71
C LEU A 394 -16.41 2.31 -7.11
N GLY A 395 -15.39 2.56 -6.29
CA GLY A 395 -14.58 1.53 -5.65
C GLY A 395 -13.75 0.71 -6.64
N GLU A 396 -13.25 -0.42 -6.16
CA GLU A 396 -12.46 -1.39 -6.92
C GLU A 396 -13.39 -2.44 -7.55
N LEU A 397 -13.08 -2.86 -8.78
CA LEU A 397 -13.54 -4.11 -9.34
C LEU A 397 -12.79 -5.26 -8.67
N ARG A 398 -13.49 -6.39 -8.62
CA ARG A 398 -13.03 -7.68 -8.11
C ARG A 398 -13.79 -8.76 -8.88
N PRO A 399 -13.31 -10.01 -8.93
CA PRO A 399 -14.00 -11.07 -9.65
C PRO A 399 -15.50 -11.16 -9.31
N SER A 400 -15.89 -10.96 -8.05
CA SER A 400 -17.30 -11.00 -7.59
C SER A 400 -18.18 -9.91 -8.19
N ARG A 401 -17.61 -8.74 -8.48
CA ARG A 401 -18.32 -7.62 -9.10
C ARG A 401 -18.39 -7.73 -10.62
N ILE A 402 -17.56 -8.57 -11.21
CA ILE A 402 -17.48 -8.78 -12.66
C ILE A 402 -18.28 -10.02 -13.07
N MET A 403 -18.30 -11.08 -12.25
CA MET A 403 -18.82 -12.39 -12.62
C MET A 403 -20.28 -12.38 -13.04
N GLU A 404 -21.16 -11.73 -12.27
CA GLU A 404 -22.59 -11.63 -12.60
C GLU A 404 -22.81 -10.89 -13.92
N VAL A 405 -22.09 -9.78 -14.12
CA VAL A 405 -22.15 -8.98 -15.35
C VAL A 405 -21.72 -9.81 -16.55
N VAL A 406 -20.57 -10.49 -16.47
CA VAL A 406 -20.06 -11.31 -17.58
C VAL A 406 -20.98 -12.48 -17.88
N ALA A 407 -21.43 -13.21 -16.86
CA ALA A 407 -22.34 -14.35 -17.03
C ALA A 407 -23.67 -13.92 -17.67
N GLY A 408 -24.28 -12.84 -17.17
CA GLY A 408 -25.52 -12.30 -17.74
C GLY A 408 -25.35 -11.74 -19.14
N TRP A 409 -24.24 -11.06 -19.42
CA TRP A 409 -23.92 -10.53 -20.75
C TRP A 409 -23.75 -11.65 -21.78
N LEU A 410 -22.99 -12.70 -21.44
CA LEU A 410 -22.79 -13.88 -22.29
C LEU A 410 -24.10 -14.65 -22.51
N ALA A 411 -24.86 -14.94 -21.45
CA ALA A 411 -26.12 -15.69 -21.55
C ALA A 411 -27.15 -15.01 -22.46
N ARG A 412 -27.24 -13.67 -22.39
CA ARG A 412 -28.16 -12.87 -23.22
C ARG A 412 -27.80 -12.92 -24.71
N LEU A 413 -26.51 -12.92 -25.04
CA LEU A 413 -26.04 -12.77 -26.42
C LEU A 413 -25.71 -14.11 -27.09
N ASN A 414 -25.34 -15.13 -26.31
CA ASN A 414 -25.10 -16.48 -26.80
C ASN A 414 -25.54 -17.51 -25.75
N PRO A 415 -26.73 -18.13 -25.89
CA PRO A 415 -27.24 -19.11 -24.93
C PRO A 415 -26.33 -20.32 -24.67
N ALA A 416 -25.44 -20.67 -25.61
CA ALA A 416 -24.47 -21.76 -25.39
C ALA A 416 -23.43 -21.44 -24.31
N LEU A 417 -23.21 -20.14 -24.04
CA LEU A 417 -22.30 -19.63 -23.03
C LEU A 417 -23.01 -19.30 -21.70
N ASP A 418 -24.29 -19.67 -21.55
CA ASP A 418 -24.99 -19.45 -20.28
C ASP A 418 -24.34 -20.28 -19.15
N ARG A 419 -23.79 -19.55 -18.19
CA ARG A 419 -23.16 -20.06 -16.96
C ARG A 419 -23.71 -19.36 -15.72
N THR A 420 -24.88 -18.73 -15.82
CA THR A 420 -25.51 -17.99 -14.72
C THR A 420 -25.73 -18.83 -13.46
N HIS A 421 -25.93 -20.14 -13.63
CA HIS A 421 -26.04 -21.10 -12.53
C HIS A 421 -24.76 -21.21 -11.66
N LEU A 422 -23.58 -20.91 -12.20
CA LEU A 422 -22.29 -20.96 -11.49
C LEU A 422 -21.98 -19.69 -10.68
N VAL A 423 -22.74 -18.61 -10.85
CA VAL A 423 -22.51 -17.32 -10.15
C VAL A 423 -22.75 -17.44 -8.64
N THR A 424 -23.59 -18.39 -8.22
CA THR A 424 -24.01 -18.57 -6.82
C THR A 424 -22.85 -18.79 -5.84
N ASP A 425 -21.75 -19.38 -6.33
CA ASP A 425 -20.55 -19.68 -5.54
C ASP A 425 -19.64 -18.47 -5.26
N PHE A 426 -20.01 -17.28 -5.74
CA PHE A 426 -19.18 -16.08 -5.74
C PHE A 426 -19.91 -14.81 -5.25
N THR A 427 -21.10 -15.01 -4.66
CA THR A 427 -21.87 -13.94 -4.02
C THR A 427 -21.51 -13.82 -2.54
N MET A 428 -21.76 -12.65 -1.93
CA MET A 428 -21.48 -12.41 -0.52
C MET A 428 -22.20 -13.45 0.35
N PRO A 429 -21.48 -14.23 1.19
CA PRO A 429 -22.14 -15.20 2.06
C PRO A 429 -22.99 -14.48 3.11
N CYS A 430 -24.01 -15.18 3.64
CA CYS A 430 -24.78 -14.67 4.77
C CYS A 430 -23.91 -14.68 6.03
N LEU A 431 -23.43 -13.50 6.43
CA LEU A 431 -22.63 -13.31 7.64
C LEU A 431 -23.53 -13.30 8.88
N LEU A 432 -23.04 -13.92 9.96
CA LEU A 432 -23.70 -13.83 11.27
C LEU A 432 -23.40 -12.48 11.91
N HIS A 433 -24.43 -11.67 12.14
CA HIS A 433 -24.33 -10.44 12.91
C HIS A 433 -24.74 -10.67 14.37
N ASN A 434 -23.88 -10.30 15.32
CA ASN A 434 -24.07 -10.52 16.75
C ASN A 434 -23.30 -9.47 17.58
N GLU A 435 -23.24 -9.62 18.90
CA GLU A 435 -22.53 -8.68 19.78
C GLU A 435 -21.02 -8.50 19.46
N GLY A 436 -20.39 -9.46 18.76
CA GLY A 436 -19.01 -9.35 18.29
C GLY A 436 -18.78 -8.20 17.30
N ASP A 437 -19.83 -7.72 16.61
CA ASP A 437 -19.75 -6.61 15.65
C ASP A 437 -19.39 -5.27 16.30
N ALA A 438 -19.59 -5.16 17.62
CA ALA A 438 -19.19 -3.99 18.40
C ALA A 438 -17.66 -3.89 18.55
N THR A 439 -16.94 -5.00 18.45
CA THR A 439 -15.48 -5.05 18.64
C THR A 439 -14.77 -4.77 17.31
N LYS A 440 -14.07 -3.63 17.22
CA LYS A 440 -13.36 -3.21 16.00
C LYS A 440 -11.91 -2.83 16.26
N ARG A 441 -11.02 -3.11 15.29
CA ARG A 441 -9.64 -2.62 15.25
C ARG A 441 -9.59 -1.22 14.66
N GLN A 442 -10.02 -0.22 15.43
CA GLN A 442 -9.91 1.18 15.02
C GLN A 442 -8.43 1.62 14.95
N PRO A 443 -8.03 2.40 13.92
CA PRO A 443 -6.70 3.02 13.88
C PRO A 443 -6.40 3.81 15.16
N TYR A 444 -5.25 3.57 15.76
CA TYR A 444 -4.91 4.14 17.05
C TYR A 444 -3.43 4.45 17.21
N PHE A 445 -3.08 5.22 18.23
CA PHE A 445 -1.70 5.58 18.54
C PHE A 445 -0.91 4.39 19.08
N CYS A 446 0.36 4.31 18.71
CA CYS A 446 1.30 3.35 19.30
C CYS A 446 1.39 3.55 20.82
N SER A 447 1.71 2.49 21.57
CA SER A 447 2.00 2.60 23.00
C SER A 447 3.09 3.65 23.27
N GLY A 448 2.83 4.62 24.15
CA GLY A 448 3.76 5.72 24.44
C GLY A 448 3.98 6.70 23.28
N CYS A 449 3.02 6.82 22.35
CA CYS A 449 3.09 7.79 21.26
C CYS A 449 3.09 9.24 21.81
N PRO A 450 3.95 10.14 21.29
CA PRO A 450 3.94 11.55 21.68
C PRO A 450 2.58 12.24 21.42
N HIS A 451 1.85 11.78 20.40
CA HIS A 451 0.56 12.34 20.04
C HIS A 451 -0.54 12.07 21.07
N ASN A 452 -0.37 11.13 22.00
CA ASN A 452 -1.30 10.94 23.12
C ASN A 452 -1.46 12.23 23.95
N THR A 453 -0.38 12.99 24.09
CA THR A 453 -0.36 14.29 24.79
C THR A 453 -0.46 15.43 23.79
N SER A 454 0.33 15.39 22.72
CA SER A 454 0.49 16.53 21.81
C SER A 454 -0.78 16.93 21.07
N THR A 455 -1.76 16.02 20.88
CA THR A 455 -3.01 16.35 20.17
C THR A 455 -4.13 16.82 21.09
N LYS A 456 -3.94 16.82 22.42
CA LYS A 456 -4.92 17.38 23.35
C LYS A 456 -4.98 18.91 23.20
N VAL A 457 -6.17 19.48 23.34
CA VAL A 457 -6.41 20.93 23.33
C VAL A 457 -7.11 21.36 24.62
N PRO A 458 -7.01 22.64 25.01
CA PRO A 458 -7.72 23.16 26.17
C PRO A 458 -9.24 23.08 26.01
N GLU A 459 -9.93 23.02 27.14
CA GLU A 459 -11.39 23.10 27.17
C GLU A 459 -11.92 24.36 26.45
N GLY A 460 -12.96 24.17 25.64
CA GLY A 460 -13.56 25.21 24.81
C GLY A 460 -12.77 25.56 23.55
N SER A 461 -11.72 24.80 23.23
CA SER A 461 -10.96 24.93 21.99
C SER A 461 -11.11 23.70 21.11
N ARG A 462 -10.82 23.85 19.82
CA ARG A 462 -10.75 22.74 18.87
C ARG A 462 -9.45 22.77 18.08
N ALA A 463 -9.06 21.61 17.58
CA ALA A 463 -7.97 21.46 16.63
C ALA A 463 -8.50 21.12 15.23
N LEU A 464 -7.77 21.58 14.23
CA LEU A 464 -7.88 21.11 12.85
C LEU A 464 -6.93 19.93 12.64
N ALA A 465 -7.40 18.92 11.92
CA ALA A 465 -6.58 17.77 11.58
C ALA A 465 -5.53 18.14 10.52
N GLY A 466 -4.41 17.43 10.53
CA GLY A 466 -3.39 17.49 9.50
C GLY A 466 -3.08 16.09 8.96
N ILE A 467 -2.36 16.01 7.85
CA ILE A 467 -1.96 14.72 7.27
C ILE A 467 -0.78 14.16 8.05
N GLY A 468 -1.00 13.07 8.78
CA GLY A 468 -0.02 12.45 9.65
C GLY A 468 -0.66 11.49 10.65
N CYS A 469 0.14 10.88 11.54
CA CYS A 469 -0.40 10.04 12.62
C CYS A 469 -1.45 10.80 13.43
N HIS A 470 -1.25 12.10 13.65
CA HIS A 470 -2.16 12.98 14.39
C HIS A 470 -3.56 13.11 13.76
N PHE A 471 -3.77 12.71 12.50
CA PHE A 471 -5.12 12.56 11.93
C PHE A 471 -5.98 11.59 12.75
N MET A 472 -5.36 10.55 13.34
CA MET A 472 -6.09 9.57 14.16
C MET A 472 -6.74 10.19 15.41
N ALA A 473 -6.32 11.40 15.84
CA ALA A 473 -6.96 12.12 16.93
C ALA A 473 -8.44 12.41 16.66
N SER A 474 -8.85 12.50 15.39
CA SER A 474 -10.24 12.67 14.96
C SER A 474 -11.16 11.53 15.41
N TRP A 475 -10.62 10.34 15.73
CA TRP A 475 -11.37 9.20 16.26
C TRP A 475 -11.25 9.04 17.78
N MET A 476 -10.59 9.97 18.48
CA MET A 476 -10.21 9.83 19.89
C MET A 476 -10.86 10.84 20.85
N GLU A 477 -11.96 11.49 20.45
CA GLU A 477 -12.62 12.53 21.28
C GLU A 477 -11.63 13.61 21.74
N ARG A 478 -10.85 14.14 20.79
CA ARG A 478 -9.80 15.15 21.02
C ARG A 478 -10.15 16.52 20.45
N ASP A 479 -11.45 16.81 20.26
CA ASP A 479 -11.94 18.03 19.61
C ASP A 479 -11.20 18.37 18.31
N THR A 480 -10.82 17.33 17.56
CA THR A 480 -10.07 17.45 16.31
C THR A 480 -11.01 17.16 15.15
N SER A 481 -11.12 18.10 14.22
CA SER A 481 -12.02 17.99 13.07
C SER A 481 -11.42 18.60 11.80
N GLY A 482 -12.16 18.48 10.69
CA GLY A 482 -11.68 18.91 9.39
C GLY A 482 -10.67 17.94 8.79
N LEU A 483 -10.43 18.09 7.49
CA LEU A 483 -9.38 17.42 6.74
C LEU A 483 -9.12 18.26 5.50
N ILE A 484 -7.85 18.60 5.27
CA ILE A 484 -7.41 19.38 4.11
C ILE A 484 -6.19 18.69 3.47
N GLN A 485 -5.88 19.02 2.23
CA GLN A 485 -4.73 18.46 1.54
C GLN A 485 -3.41 18.80 2.24
N MET A 486 -2.45 17.87 2.17
CA MET A 486 -1.13 18.02 2.75
C MET A 486 -0.42 19.28 2.22
N GLY A 487 0.08 20.10 3.15
CA GLY A 487 0.73 21.37 2.86
C GLY A 487 -0.19 22.59 2.87
N ALA A 488 -1.50 22.43 3.09
CA ALA A 488 -2.48 23.51 3.18
C ALA A 488 -3.16 23.60 4.56
N GLU A 489 -2.71 22.80 5.52
CA GLU A 489 -3.18 22.78 6.90
C GLU A 489 -3.29 24.21 7.48
N GLY A 490 -4.48 24.58 7.98
CA GLY A 490 -4.74 25.85 8.67
C GLY A 490 -5.09 27.02 7.74
N VAL A 491 -4.93 26.89 6.42
CA VAL A 491 -5.28 27.96 5.46
C VAL A 491 -6.79 28.09 5.28
N ASP A 492 -7.53 26.99 5.42
CA ASP A 492 -9.00 27.00 5.46
C ASP A 492 -9.53 27.90 6.58
N TRP A 493 -8.88 27.87 7.75
CA TRP A 493 -9.20 28.77 8.86
C TRP A 493 -8.97 30.24 8.52
N ALA A 494 -7.92 30.58 7.78
CA ALA A 494 -7.65 31.97 7.38
C ALA A 494 -8.80 32.61 6.57
N ALA A 495 -9.59 31.77 5.88
CA ALA A 495 -10.85 32.18 5.25
C ALA A 495 -12.04 32.06 6.20
N HIS A 496 -12.20 30.92 6.88
CA HIS A 496 -13.34 30.65 7.77
C HIS A 496 -13.44 31.68 8.91
N SER A 497 -12.32 32.07 9.52
CA SER A 497 -12.27 33.03 10.65
C SER A 497 -12.94 34.38 10.36
N ARG A 498 -13.12 34.72 9.07
CA ARG A 498 -13.79 35.96 8.62
C ARG A 498 -15.31 35.91 8.73
N PHE A 499 -15.88 34.71 8.88
CA PHE A 499 -17.33 34.47 8.82
C PHE A 499 -17.87 33.77 10.07
N THR A 500 -17.07 33.65 11.13
CA THR A 500 -17.45 33.04 12.41
C THR A 500 -17.14 33.97 13.58
N LYS A 501 -17.77 33.70 14.73
CA LYS A 501 -17.47 34.37 16.01
C LYS A 501 -16.38 33.64 16.80
N GLU A 502 -16.02 32.42 16.40
CA GLU A 502 -14.90 31.69 16.97
C GLU A 502 -13.60 32.44 16.67
N LYS A 503 -12.83 32.76 17.72
CA LYS A 503 -11.66 33.65 17.59
C LYS A 503 -10.39 32.93 17.17
N HIS A 504 -10.27 31.65 17.52
CA HIS A 504 -9.01 30.92 17.47
C HIS A 504 -9.24 29.43 17.27
N VAL A 505 -8.33 28.78 16.56
CA VAL A 505 -8.22 27.32 16.46
C VAL A 505 -6.76 26.88 16.60
N PHE A 506 -6.56 25.62 16.96
CA PHE A 506 -5.26 24.96 16.84
C PHE A 506 -5.16 24.21 15.50
N GLN A 507 -4.00 24.20 14.85
CA GLN A 507 -3.73 23.36 13.69
C GLN A 507 -2.64 22.35 14.02
N ASN A 508 -2.95 21.06 13.97
CA ASN A 508 -1.92 20.02 14.09
C ASN A 508 -1.15 19.93 12.76
N LEU A 509 0.18 19.99 12.82
CA LEU A 509 1.06 19.92 11.66
C LEU A 509 2.27 19.04 11.99
N GLY A 510 2.54 18.00 11.19
CA GLY A 510 3.75 17.19 11.37
C GLY A 510 5.01 17.91 10.85
N ASP A 511 6.18 17.58 11.40
CA ASP A 511 7.49 18.03 10.91
C ASP A 511 7.74 17.66 9.43
N GLY A 512 7.38 16.44 9.02
CA GLY A 512 7.46 16.02 7.60
C GLY A 512 6.57 16.87 6.69
N THR A 513 5.35 17.22 7.14
CA THR A 513 4.44 18.08 6.38
C THR A 513 4.93 19.53 6.35
N TYR A 514 5.44 20.03 7.48
CA TYR A 514 6.07 21.34 7.56
C TYR A 514 7.17 21.50 6.50
N TYR A 515 8.06 20.51 6.40
CA TYR A 515 9.15 20.50 5.41
C TYR A 515 8.64 20.36 3.97
N HIS A 516 7.66 19.49 3.74
CA HIS A 516 7.09 19.25 2.40
C HIS A 516 6.47 20.49 1.77
N SER A 517 5.59 21.18 2.49
CA SER A 517 4.86 22.38 2.01
C SER A 517 4.14 23.17 3.11
N GLY A 518 4.00 22.64 4.33
CA GLY A 518 3.27 23.28 5.43
C GLY A 518 3.86 24.61 5.88
N TYR A 519 5.15 24.85 5.62
CA TYR A 519 5.76 26.16 5.78
C TYR A 519 5.05 27.26 4.98
N LEU A 520 4.63 26.98 3.74
CA LEU A 520 3.88 27.93 2.92
C LEU A 520 2.48 28.22 3.48
N ALA A 521 1.84 27.24 4.12
CA ALA A 521 0.57 27.43 4.81
C ALA A 521 0.70 28.40 6.00
N ILE A 522 1.75 28.25 6.81
CA ILE A 522 2.06 29.17 7.91
C ILE A 522 2.29 30.59 7.38
N ARG A 523 3.12 30.74 6.33
CA ARG A 523 3.34 32.03 5.66
C ARG A 523 2.03 32.67 5.18
N GLN A 524 1.14 31.89 4.57
CA GLN A 524 -0.17 32.36 4.12
C GLN A 524 -1.07 32.80 5.29
N ALA A 525 -1.08 32.06 6.40
CA ALA A 525 -1.84 32.43 7.59
C ALA A 525 -1.32 33.73 8.23
N ILE A 526 0.00 33.93 8.25
CA ILE A 526 0.62 35.17 8.73
C ILE A 526 0.22 36.34 7.83
N ALA A 527 0.34 36.18 6.51
CA ALA A 527 -0.06 37.20 5.53
C ALA A 527 -1.55 37.56 5.65
N ALA A 528 -2.40 36.56 5.92
CA ALA A 528 -3.84 36.74 6.12
C ALA A 528 -4.19 37.35 7.49
N LYS A 529 -3.22 37.51 8.40
CA LYS A 529 -3.42 37.93 9.80
C LYS A 529 -4.43 37.04 10.53
N ALA A 530 -4.43 35.74 10.23
CA ALA A 530 -5.31 34.80 10.90
C ALA A 530 -4.88 34.61 12.37
N THR A 531 -5.86 34.49 13.28
CA THR A 531 -5.62 34.14 14.68
C THR A 531 -5.68 32.62 14.82
N ILE A 532 -4.52 31.97 14.89
CA ILE A 532 -4.37 30.51 14.86
C ILE A 532 -3.06 30.09 15.53
N THR A 533 -3.08 28.97 16.25
CA THR A 533 -1.85 28.34 16.76
C THR A 533 -1.50 27.11 15.95
N TYR A 534 -0.36 27.12 15.27
CA TYR A 534 0.19 25.91 14.66
C TYR A 534 0.93 25.09 15.71
N LYS A 535 0.52 23.83 15.86
CA LYS A 535 1.18 22.82 16.68
C LYS A 535 2.06 21.98 15.77
N ILE A 536 3.33 22.34 15.68
CA ILE A 536 4.34 21.59 14.92
C ILE A 536 4.75 20.39 15.78
N LEU A 537 4.22 19.22 15.44
CA LEU A 537 4.43 17.96 16.15
C LEU A 537 5.69 17.28 15.63
N TYR A 538 6.84 17.66 16.20
CA TYR A 538 8.16 17.19 15.82
C TYR A 538 8.44 15.81 16.44
N ASN A 539 8.61 14.79 15.59
CA ASN A 539 8.80 13.42 16.04
C ASN A 539 10.00 12.71 15.38
N ASP A 540 10.77 13.43 14.55
CA ASP A 540 12.03 13.01 13.92
C ASP A 540 11.85 11.82 12.94
N ALA A 541 10.64 11.60 12.43
CA ALA A 541 10.37 10.53 11.47
C ALA A 541 9.07 10.73 10.67
N VAL A 542 9.10 10.43 9.36
CA VAL A 542 7.87 10.20 8.59
C VAL A 542 7.29 8.83 8.97
N ALA A 543 6.56 8.82 10.09
CA ALA A 543 6.22 7.59 10.80
C ALA A 543 5.23 6.69 10.04
N MET A 544 4.24 7.25 9.33
CA MET A 544 3.21 6.47 8.65
C MET A 544 3.72 5.72 7.41
N THR A 545 4.84 6.15 6.81
CA THR A 545 5.47 5.51 5.64
C THR A 545 6.58 4.53 6.05
N GLY A 546 6.51 4.00 7.28
CA GLY A 546 7.48 3.02 7.78
C GLY A 546 8.66 3.62 8.53
N GLY A 547 8.59 4.87 9.00
CA GLY A 547 9.61 5.51 9.85
C GLY A 547 10.85 5.94 9.10
N GLN A 548 10.65 6.56 7.94
CA GLN A 548 11.71 7.10 7.09
C GLN A 548 12.20 8.44 7.66
N PRO A 549 13.48 8.82 7.45
CA PRO A 549 13.95 10.15 7.84
C PRO A 549 13.17 11.24 7.10
N VAL A 550 13.07 12.43 7.69
CA VAL A 550 12.65 13.63 6.96
C VAL A 550 13.76 13.98 5.95
N ASP A 551 13.40 14.49 4.78
CA ASP A 551 14.40 14.89 3.78
C ASP A 551 15.17 16.11 4.31
N GLY A 552 16.52 16.06 4.26
CA GLY A 552 17.38 17.11 4.82
C GLY A 552 17.53 17.09 6.35
N SER A 553 18.24 18.07 6.90
CA SER A 553 18.36 18.31 8.35
C SER A 553 17.39 19.42 8.75
N LEU A 554 16.33 19.07 9.50
CA LEU A 554 15.41 20.05 10.06
C LEU A 554 15.38 19.88 11.57
N SER A 555 16.10 20.73 12.31
CA SER A 555 16.11 20.73 13.76
C SER A 555 15.06 21.67 14.36
N VAL A 556 14.66 21.43 15.61
CA VAL A 556 13.72 22.29 16.34
C VAL A 556 14.16 23.78 16.41
N PRO A 557 15.44 24.12 16.66
CA PRO A 557 15.91 25.50 16.57
C PRO A 557 15.79 26.12 15.17
N GLU A 558 16.03 25.35 14.11
CA GLU A 558 15.91 25.84 12.73
C GLU A 558 14.46 26.15 12.37
N ILE A 559 13.52 25.27 12.75
CA ILE A 559 12.08 25.53 12.59
C ILE A 559 11.70 26.82 13.32
N ALA A 560 12.11 26.98 14.58
CA ALA A 560 11.82 28.17 15.37
C ALA A 560 12.31 29.45 14.69
N ARG A 561 13.53 29.45 14.13
CA ARG A 561 14.09 30.59 13.37
C ARG A 561 13.33 30.87 12.09
N GLN A 562 12.95 29.84 11.34
CA GLN A 562 12.19 30.00 10.10
C GLN A 562 10.83 30.65 10.36
N VAL A 563 10.06 30.13 11.31
CA VAL A 563 8.71 30.67 11.60
C VAL A 563 8.75 32.04 12.27
N GLU A 564 9.78 32.35 13.06
CA GLU A 564 9.99 33.70 13.60
C GLU A 564 10.28 34.69 12.48
N ALA A 565 11.18 34.34 11.54
CA ALA A 565 11.50 35.18 10.39
C ALA A 565 10.29 35.41 9.46
N GLU A 566 9.35 34.46 9.38
CA GLU A 566 8.09 34.64 8.67
C GLU A 566 7.13 35.63 9.36
N GLY A 567 7.32 35.89 10.66
CA GLY A 567 6.51 36.84 11.44
C GLY A 567 5.56 36.20 12.45
N ALA A 568 5.82 34.97 12.91
CA ALA A 568 5.10 34.37 14.03
C ALA A 568 5.19 35.28 15.27
N LYS A 569 4.05 35.51 15.94
CA LYS A 569 3.97 36.41 17.11
C LYS A 569 4.61 35.85 18.36
N ARG A 570 4.61 34.52 18.47
CA ARG A 570 5.10 33.77 19.62
C ARG A 570 5.55 32.39 19.17
N VAL A 571 6.72 31.96 19.66
CA VAL A 571 7.25 30.61 19.44
C VAL A 571 7.51 29.97 20.80
N VAL A 572 6.95 28.78 21.01
CA VAL A 572 7.07 28.01 22.24
C VAL A 572 7.53 26.60 21.95
N ILE A 573 8.48 26.10 22.75
CA ILE A 573 8.96 24.72 22.69
C ILE A 573 8.41 23.94 23.87
N VAL A 574 7.79 22.80 23.59
CA VAL A 574 7.29 21.85 24.59
C VAL A 574 7.93 20.49 24.33
N SER A 575 8.47 19.84 25.36
CA SER A 575 9.14 18.53 25.20
C SER A 575 8.99 17.61 26.43
N ASP A 576 9.10 16.29 26.21
CA ASP A 576 9.26 15.30 27.29
C ASP A 576 10.62 15.42 28.00
N ASN A 577 11.60 16.03 27.35
CA ASN A 577 12.89 16.37 27.94
C ASN A 577 13.30 17.80 27.54
N ILE A 578 12.85 18.80 28.31
CA ILE A 578 13.06 20.21 27.98
C ILE A 578 14.46 20.75 28.34
N ALA A 579 15.20 20.07 29.22
CA ALA A 579 16.49 20.57 29.72
C ALA A 579 17.52 20.85 28.60
N PRO A 580 17.73 19.95 27.62
CA PRO A 580 18.64 20.21 26.50
C PRO A 580 18.28 21.48 25.69
N HIS A 581 17.00 21.79 25.52
CA HIS A 581 16.57 23.00 24.81
C HIS A 581 16.86 24.27 25.61
N ARG A 582 16.71 24.22 26.95
CA ARG A 582 17.06 25.34 27.84
C ARG A 582 18.57 25.59 27.89
N ASP A 583 19.35 24.52 27.97
CA ASP A 583 20.83 24.60 28.00
C ASP A 583 21.39 25.19 26.71
N HIS A 584 20.68 25.01 25.59
CA HIS A 584 21.03 25.54 24.27
C HIS A 584 20.07 26.64 23.80
N ALA A 585 19.49 27.43 24.72
CA ALA A 585 18.54 28.48 24.39
C ALA A 585 19.11 29.53 23.42
N ASN A 586 20.43 29.72 23.38
CA ASN A 586 21.13 30.58 22.43
C ASN A 586 20.99 30.15 20.96
N LEU A 587 20.59 28.89 20.69
CA LEU A 587 20.31 28.41 19.35
C LEU A 587 18.94 28.86 18.82
N PHE A 588 18.07 29.40 19.67
CA PHE A 588 16.70 29.80 19.32
C PHE A 588 16.56 31.32 19.08
N PRO A 589 15.49 31.76 18.40
CA PRO A 589 15.15 33.18 18.30
C PRO A 589 14.89 33.81 19.66
N HIS A 590 15.14 35.12 19.76
CA HIS A 590 14.87 35.87 20.98
C HIS A 590 13.37 35.83 21.33
N GLY A 591 13.06 35.58 22.61
CA GLY A 591 11.67 35.47 23.10
C GLY A 591 11.06 34.08 22.96
N THR A 592 11.80 33.08 22.45
CA THR A 592 11.40 31.67 22.54
C THR A 592 11.33 31.24 24.00
N THR A 593 10.30 30.46 24.36
CA THR A 593 10.09 29.95 25.72
C THR A 593 10.00 28.43 25.73
N PHE A 594 10.37 27.82 26.87
CA PHE A 594 10.68 26.40 26.98
C PHE A 594 9.95 25.76 28.15
N TYR A 595 9.00 24.88 27.86
CA TYR A 595 8.14 24.26 28.86
C TYR A 595 8.24 22.73 28.83
N PRO A 596 8.19 22.07 30.00
CA PRO A 596 8.01 20.64 30.05
C PRO A 596 6.58 20.28 29.58
N ARG A 597 6.38 19.06 29.06
CA ARG A 597 5.09 18.65 28.46
C ARG A 597 3.89 18.70 29.42
N GLU A 598 4.13 18.66 30.73
CA GLU A 598 3.11 18.75 31.78
C GLU A 598 2.42 20.12 31.79
N GLU A 599 3.09 21.17 31.30
CA GLU A 599 2.57 22.53 31.22
C GLU A 599 1.83 22.82 29.89
N LEU A 600 1.65 21.81 29.03
CA LEU A 600 1.06 21.98 27.69
C LEU A 600 -0.32 22.65 27.69
N ASP A 601 -1.21 22.33 28.64
CA ASP A 601 -2.54 22.96 28.70
C ASP A 601 -2.45 24.46 29.01
N ALA A 602 -1.65 24.83 30.02
CA ALA A 602 -1.46 26.22 30.42
C ALA A 602 -0.86 27.05 29.28
N VAL A 603 0.16 26.52 28.60
CA VAL A 603 0.79 27.16 27.43
C VAL A 603 -0.22 27.34 26.31
N GLN A 604 -1.02 26.32 25.97
CA GLN A 604 -2.02 26.44 24.92
C GLN A 604 -3.09 27.50 25.24
N ARG A 605 -3.49 27.64 26.52
CA ARG A 605 -4.40 28.71 26.97
C ARG A 605 -3.79 30.10 26.83
N GLU A 606 -2.49 30.27 27.07
CA GLU A 606 -1.80 31.53 26.76
C GLU A 606 -1.84 31.82 25.25
N LEU A 607 -1.48 30.83 24.43
CA LEU A 607 -1.34 31.01 22.99
C LEU A 607 -2.65 31.35 22.26
N ARG A 608 -3.79 30.81 22.72
CA ARG A 608 -5.09 31.07 22.09
C ARG A 608 -5.62 32.49 22.26
N GLU A 609 -5.13 33.22 23.26
CA GLU A 609 -5.53 34.62 23.53
C GLU A 609 -4.66 35.63 22.78
N ILE A 610 -3.63 35.18 22.05
CA ILE A 610 -2.75 36.04 21.26
C ILE A 610 -3.32 36.19 19.85
N ASP A 611 -3.65 37.43 19.47
CA ASP A 611 -4.08 37.74 18.11
C ASP A 611 -2.95 37.53 17.09
N GLY A 612 -3.27 36.88 15.98
CA GLY A 612 -2.32 36.50 14.93
C GLY A 612 -1.81 35.05 15.06
N VAL A 613 -0.75 34.75 14.31
CA VAL A 613 -0.21 33.38 14.23
C VAL A 613 0.79 33.13 15.35
N THR A 614 0.56 32.08 16.13
CA THR A 614 1.48 31.58 17.15
C THR A 614 1.91 30.15 16.85
N ILE A 615 3.11 29.77 17.31
CA ILE A 615 3.71 28.46 17.03
C ILE A 615 4.04 27.74 18.34
N LEU A 616 3.58 26.50 18.45
CA LEU A 616 3.96 25.55 19.48
C LEU A 616 4.68 24.39 18.81
N ILE A 617 5.98 24.24 19.05
CA ILE A 617 6.76 23.08 18.61
C ILE A 617 6.75 22.05 19.73
N TYR A 618 6.10 20.92 19.49
CA TYR A 618 6.07 19.80 20.43
C TYR A 618 7.11 18.77 20.00
N ASP A 619 8.24 18.72 20.71
CA ASP A 619 9.37 17.84 20.41
C ASP A 619 9.35 16.58 21.28
N GLN A 620 9.04 15.45 20.65
CA GLN A 620 9.19 14.12 21.24
C GLN A 620 9.28 13.04 20.15
N THR A 621 10.37 12.27 20.15
CA THR A 621 10.64 11.24 19.14
C THR A 621 9.50 10.19 19.02
N CYS A 622 9.21 9.77 17.79
CA CYS A 622 8.24 8.71 17.49
C CYS A 622 8.48 7.43 18.30
N ALA A 623 7.43 6.91 18.95
CA ALA A 623 7.52 5.72 19.81
C ALA A 623 7.97 4.45 19.07
N ALA A 624 7.50 4.26 17.83
CA ALA A 624 7.91 3.12 17.01
C ALA A 624 9.40 3.18 16.65
N GLU A 625 9.92 4.38 16.42
CA GLU A 625 11.32 4.61 16.09
C GLU A 625 12.21 4.52 17.33
N LYS A 626 11.79 5.05 18.50
CA LYS A 626 12.45 4.80 19.80
C LYS A 626 12.68 3.30 20.01
N ARG A 627 11.67 2.45 19.76
CA ARG A 627 11.79 0.98 19.87
C ARG A 627 12.81 0.40 18.90
N ARG A 628 12.83 0.84 17.64
CA ARG A 628 13.77 0.35 16.61
C ARG A 628 15.21 0.74 16.93
N ARG A 629 15.46 2.01 17.25
CA ARG A 629 16.78 2.51 17.62
C ARG A 629 17.31 1.85 18.90
N ARG A 630 16.45 1.63 19.91
CA ARG A 630 16.83 0.84 21.11
C ARG A 630 17.26 -0.59 20.79
N LYS A 631 16.55 -1.29 19.88
CA LYS A 631 16.96 -2.63 19.42
C LYS A 631 18.32 -2.62 18.71
N LYS A 632 18.68 -1.51 18.05
CA LYS A 632 19.98 -1.32 17.39
C LYS A 632 21.07 -0.75 18.32
N GLY A 633 20.74 -0.36 19.56
CA GLY A 633 21.66 0.31 20.47
C GLY A 633 21.89 1.81 20.17
N GLU A 634 21.07 2.42 19.31
CA GLU A 634 21.20 3.81 18.84
C GLU A 634 20.36 4.81 19.65
N TYR A 635 19.67 4.37 20.71
CA TYR A 635 18.83 5.22 21.55
C TYR A 635 18.85 4.74 23.00
N PRO A 636 18.82 5.64 24.00
CA PRO A 636 18.83 5.25 25.40
C PRO A 636 17.69 4.29 25.75
N ASP A 637 18.03 3.20 26.44
CA ASP A 637 17.05 2.32 27.06
C ASP A 637 17.00 2.57 28.56
N PRO A 638 15.98 3.29 29.08
CA PRO A 638 15.89 3.58 30.50
C PRO A 638 15.85 2.27 31.31
N PRO A 639 16.69 2.13 32.36
CA PRO A 639 16.74 0.94 33.21
C PRO A 639 15.59 0.95 34.23
N GLN A 640 14.39 1.29 33.78
CA GLN A 640 13.19 1.41 34.59
C GLN A 640 12.04 0.70 33.89
N ARG A 641 11.21 0.02 34.68
CA ARG A 641 9.97 -0.64 34.23
C ARG A 641 8.87 -0.34 35.23
N ILE A 642 7.66 -0.15 34.70
CA ILE A 642 6.46 0.03 35.51
C ILE A 642 5.64 -1.24 35.42
N PHE A 643 5.17 -1.69 36.57
CA PHE A 643 4.23 -2.79 36.74
C PHE A 643 3.00 -2.28 37.49
N ILE A 644 1.91 -3.02 37.41
CA ILE A 644 0.71 -2.80 38.21
C ILE A 644 0.56 -4.01 39.13
N ASN A 645 0.51 -3.77 40.44
CA ASN A 645 0.23 -4.82 41.42
C ASN A 645 -1.27 -5.17 41.35
N GLU A 646 -1.57 -6.33 40.79
CA GLU A 646 -2.92 -6.84 40.58
C GLU A 646 -3.72 -7.00 41.88
N ALA A 647 -3.05 -7.26 43.01
CA ALA A 647 -3.68 -7.38 44.32
C ALA A 647 -4.16 -6.03 44.89
N VAL A 648 -3.59 -4.91 44.42
CA VAL A 648 -3.98 -3.54 44.81
C VAL A 648 -4.88 -2.90 43.75
N CYS A 649 -4.82 -3.37 42.51
CA CYS A 649 -5.55 -2.76 41.41
C CYS A 649 -7.07 -2.94 41.59
N GLU A 650 -7.82 -1.87 41.36
CA GLU A 650 -9.29 -1.91 41.37
C GLU A 650 -9.89 -2.06 39.97
N GLY A 651 -9.05 -2.05 38.93
CA GLY A 651 -9.51 -2.19 37.54
C GLY A 651 -10.10 -0.91 36.92
N CYS A 652 -10.13 0.22 37.64
CA CYS A 652 -10.80 1.48 37.27
C CYS A 652 -10.43 2.09 35.90
N GLY A 653 -9.26 1.76 35.34
CA GLY A 653 -8.84 2.21 34.01
C GLY A 653 -8.26 3.62 33.92
N ASP A 654 -8.11 4.32 35.05
CA ASP A 654 -7.56 5.69 35.08
C ASP A 654 -6.16 5.79 34.44
N CYS A 655 -5.31 4.78 34.64
CA CYS A 655 -4.02 4.66 33.95
C CYS A 655 -4.13 4.62 32.41
N GLY A 656 -5.20 4.03 31.88
CA GLY A 656 -5.53 3.99 30.46
C GLY A 656 -6.01 5.35 29.95
N GLN A 657 -6.92 6.01 30.70
CA GLN A 657 -7.42 7.35 30.36
C GLN A 657 -6.30 8.41 30.38
N ALA A 658 -5.42 8.36 31.38
CA ALA A 658 -4.29 9.28 31.53
C ALA A 658 -3.30 9.16 30.36
N SER A 659 -2.92 7.92 30.01
CA SER A 659 -1.86 7.65 29.04
C SER A 659 -2.31 7.45 27.60
N ASN A 660 -3.58 7.08 27.39
CA ASN A 660 -4.13 6.70 26.09
C ASN A 660 -3.30 5.56 25.43
N CYS A 661 -2.83 4.58 26.22
CA CYS A 661 -1.78 3.63 25.83
C CYS A 661 -2.29 2.20 25.66
N LEU A 662 -2.05 1.60 24.49
CA LEU A 662 -2.42 0.21 24.17
C LEU A 662 -1.65 -0.87 24.95
N SER A 663 -0.56 -0.51 25.65
CA SER A 663 0.16 -1.45 26.51
C SER A 663 -0.44 -1.56 27.92
N VAL A 664 -1.44 -0.73 28.26
CA VAL A 664 -2.23 -0.91 29.49
C VAL A 664 -3.39 -1.83 29.13
N ILE A 665 -3.26 -3.10 29.48
CA ILE A 665 -4.21 -4.16 29.11
C ILE A 665 -5.03 -4.62 30.32
N PRO A 666 -6.26 -5.11 30.12
CA PRO A 666 -6.98 -5.83 31.17
C PRO A 666 -6.28 -7.17 31.47
N VAL A 667 -6.43 -7.66 32.70
CA VAL A 667 -6.08 -9.03 33.09
C VAL A 667 -7.14 -9.56 34.05
N GLU A 668 -7.60 -10.79 33.82
CA GLU A 668 -8.57 -11.45 34.70
C GLU A 668 -7.82 -12.15 35.84
N THR A 669 -8.24 -11.89 37.08
CA THR A 669 -7.63 -12.45 38.30
C THR A 669 -8.69 -12.98 39.25
N GLU A 670 -8.29 -13.72 40.29
CA GLU A 670 -9.21 -14.16 41.35
C GLU A 670 -9.87 -13.01 42.12
N TRP A 671 -9.29 -11.80 42.07
CA TRP A 671 -9.82 -10.58 42.68
C TRP A 671 -10.68 -9.74 41.72
N GLY A 672 -11.09 -10.32 40.59
CA GLY A 672 -11.79 -9.65 39.49
C GLY A 672 -10.85 -9.08 38.43
N ARG A 673 -11.42 -8.32 37.49
CA ARG A 673 -10.66 -7.70 36.39
C ARG A 673 -9.71 -6.61 36.91
N LYS A 674 -8.44 -6.70 36.52
CA LYS A 674 -7.35 -5.78 36.88
C LYS A 674 -6.70 -5.17 35.64
N ARG A 675 -5.64 -4.39 35.86
CA ARG A 675 -4.79 -3.83 34.79
C ARG A 675 -3.40 -4.39 34.89
N HIS A 676 -2.80 -4.60 33.73
CA HIS A 676 -1.42 -5.04 33.56
C HIS A 676 -0.72 -4.19 32.51
N ILE A 677 0.60 -4.04 32.62
CA ILE A 677 1.42 -3.37 31.60
C ILE A 677 2.11 -4.43 30.76
N GLU A 678 1.73 -4.53 29.49
CA GLU A 678 2.34 -5.44 28.53
C GLU A 678 3.79 -5.02 28.25
N GLN A 679 4.73 -5.72 28.88
CA GLN A 679 6.16 -5.38 28.87
C GLN A 679 6.83 -5.55 27.51
N SER A 680 6.30 -6.44 26.65
CA SER A 680 6.83 -6.68 25.31
C SER A 680 6.55 -5.54 24.31
N SER A 681 5.46 -4.80 24.54
CA SER A 681 4.98 -3.71 23.69
C SER A 681 5.20 -2.31 24.28
N CYS A 682 5.47 -2.20 25.58
CA CYS A 682 5.70 -0.94 26.27
C CYS A 682 6.93 -0.18 25.74
N ASN A 683 6.75 1.09 25.36
CA ASN A 683 7.82 1.97 24.86
C ASN A 683 8.43 2.89 25.93
N LYS A 684 8.13 2.66 27.22
CA LYS A 684 8.74 3.37 28.36
C LYS A 684 8.54 4.91 28.34
N ASP A 685 7.34 5.37 28.02
CA ASP A 685 6.91 6.79 28.07
C ASP A 685 6.40 7.21 29.46
N TYR A 686 6.02 6.22 30.28
CA TYR A 686 5.58 6.34 31.68
C TYR A 686 4.36 7.21 31.97
N SER A 687 3.71 7.82 30.97
CA SER A 687 2.50 8.64 31.15
C SER A 687 1.32 7.93 31.85
N CYS A 688 1.35 6.60 31.97
CA CYS A 688 0.36 5.85 32.75
C CYS A 688 0.41 6.16 34.25
N ILE A 689 1.57 6.54 34.79
CA ILE A 689 1.73 6.88 36.21
C ILE A 689 1.11 8.23 36.57
N ASN A 690 0.71 9.02 35.58
CA ASN A 690 0.00 10.29 35.80
C ASN A 690 -1.44 10.05 36.26
N GLY A 691 -1.93 8.80 36.17
CA GLY A 691 -3.19 8.40 36.79
C GLY A 691 -3.06 8.32 38.32
N PHE A 692 -4.15 8.61 39.01
CA PHE A 692 -4.30 8.45 40.44
C PHE A 692 -4.49 6.96 40.80
N CYS A 693 -3.39 6.20 40.82
CA CYS A 693 -3.41 4.76 41.05
C CYS A 693 -2.35 4.33 42.08
N PRO A 694 -2.75 3.77 43.24
CA PRO A 694 -1.81 3.30 44.27
C PRO A 694 -1.13 1.96 43.90
N SER A 695 -1.53 1.31 42.81
CA SER A 695 -1.07 -0.03 42.44
C SER A 695 0.24 -0.05 41.64
N PHE A 696 0.78 1.10 41.24
CA PHE A 696 1.98 1.13 40.43
C PHE A 696 3.23 0.70 41.21
N VAL A 697 4.03 -0.15 40.59
CA VAL A 697 5.33 -0.60 41.10
C VAL A 697 6.40 -0.25 40.08
N THR A 698 7.34 0.62 40.48
CA THR A 698 8.50 0.98 39.67
C THR A 698 9.68 0.10 40.04
N VAL A 699 10.25 -0.59 39.06
CA VAL A 699 11.43 -1.43 39.22
C VAL A 699 12.59 -0.82 38.44
N THR A 700 13.70 -0.55 39.13
CA THR A 700 14.90 0.09 38.57
C THR A 700 16.07 -0.89 38.54
N GLY A 701 16.84 -0.91 37.45
CA GLY A 701 18.04 -1.74 37.30
C GLY A 701 17.80 -3.23 37.07
N ALA A 702 16.55 -3.69 37.08
CA ALA A 702 16.21 -5.09 36.85
C ALA A 702 15.99 -5.41 35.36
N THR A 703 16.39 -6.61 34.96
CA THR A 703 16.02 -7.20 33.67
C THR A 703 14.85 -8.15 33.86
N LEU A 704 13.99 -8.27 32.85
CA LEU A 704 12.96 -9.30 32.89
C LEU A 704 13.63 -10.66 32.94
N LYS A 705 13.27 -11.46 33.94
CA LYS A 705 13.68 -12.86 33.99
C LYS A 705 13.17 -13.50 32.70
N LYS A 706 14.08 -13.86 31.80
CA LYS A 706 13.74 -14.75 30.69
C LYS A 706 13.20 -16.01 31.35
N ARG A 707 11.91 -16.32 31.15
CA ARG A 707 11.45 -17.69 31.40
C ARG A 707 12.32 -18.53 30.47
N VAL A 708 13.15 -19.39 31.07
CA VAL A 708 13.82 -20.43 30.31
C VAL A 708 12.66 -21.22 29.74
N GLY A 709 12.40 -21.06 28.44
CA GLY A 709 11.63 -22.05 27.70
C GLY A 709 12.25 -23.38 28.09
N SER A 710 11.46 -24.22 28.76
CA SER A 710 11.93 -25.41 29.50
C SER A 710 13.10 -26.07 28.81
N ASP A 711 14.10 -26.56 29.55
CA ASP A 711 15.23 -27.38 29.08
C ASP A 711 14.78 -28.48 28.10
N PHE A 712 14.48 -28.10 26.86
CA PHE A 712 14.06 -28.99 25.80
C PHE A 712 15.35 -29.54 25.24
N ASP A 713 15.64 -30.78 25.59
CA ASP A 713 16.62 -31.55 24.88
C ASP A 713 16.21 -31.58 23.39
N ALA A 714 16.99 -30.91 22.54
CA ALA A 714 16.75 -30.83 21.11
C ALA A 714 16.58 -32.22 20.47
N THR A 715 17.25 -33.22 21.03
CA THR A 715 17.14 -34.62 20.59
C THR A 715 15.77 -35.19 20.93
N ARG A 716 15.27 -34.94 22.15
CA ARG A 716 13.93 -35.35 22.57
C ARG A 716 12.84 -34.61 21.77
N LEU A 717 13.03 -33.33 21.49
CA LEU A 717 12.10 -32.56 20.66
C LEU A 717 12.07 -33.11 19.23
N ALA A 718 13.22 -33.43 18.63
CA ALA A 718 13.29 -34.07 17.32
C ALA A 718 12.54 -35.42 17.31
N VAL A 719 12.72 -36.24 18.35
CA VAL A 719 12.00 -37.51 18.50
C VAL A 719 10.48 -37.30 18.61
N GLU A 720 10.00 -36.30 19.35
CA GLU A 720 8.57 -36.00 19.41
C GLU A 720 8.03 -35.45 18.08
N ILE A 721 8.81 -34.63 17.35
CA ILE A 721 8.45 -34.13 16.01
C ILE A 721 8.33 -35.30 15.03
N ASP A 722 9.28 -36.24 15.04
CA ASP A 722 9.27 -37.42 14.16
C ASP A 722 8.04 -38.30 14.38
N LYS A 723 7.50 -38.36 15.62
CA LYS A 723 6.27 -39.11 15.93
C LYS A 723 5.00 -38.50 15.33
N ILE A 724 4.95 -37.19 15.10
CA ILE A 724 3.77 -36.50 14.53
C ILE A 724 3.60 -36.90 13.05
N GLY A 725 4.70 -37.24 12.38
CA GLY A 725 4.71 -37.55 10.96
C GLY A 725 4.55 -36.30 10.09
N ARG A 726 4.65 -36.48 8.77
CA ARG A 726 4.54 -35.38 7.81
C ARG A 726 3.06 -35.08 7.49
N PRO A 727 2.72 -33.80 7.26
CA PRO A 727 1.39 -33.46 6.78
C PRO A 727 1.11 -34.11 5.42
N ARG A 728 -0.17 -34.38 5.13
CA ARG A 728 -0.57 -34.86 3.81
C ARG A 728 -0.30 -33.77 2.75
N PRO A 729 0.17 -34.14 1.54
CA PRO A 729 0.31 -33.20 0.44
C PRO A 729 -1.03 -32.51 0.11
N TRP A 730 -0.95 -31.27 -0.34
CA TRP A 730 -2.12 -30.53 -0.81
C TRP A 730 -2.65 -31.14 -2.11
N ASN A 731 -3.97 -31.31 -2.22
CA ASN A 731 -4.63 -31.79 -3.43
C ASN A 731 -4.99 -30.61 -4.33
N TRP A 732 -4.28 -30.45 -5.44
CA TRP A 732 -4.45 -29.32 -6.35
C TRP A 732 -5.69 -29.49 -7.24
N THR A 733 -6.71 -28.67 -7.02
CA THR A 733 -7.87 -28.51 -7.92
C THR A 733 -7.95 -27.10 -8.54
N GLY A 734 -6.93 -26.29 -8.31
CA GLY A 734 -6.85 -24.87 -8.64
C GLY A 734 -5.78 -24.19 -7.76
N PRO A 735 -5.71 -22.85 -7.77
CA PRO A 735 -4.84 -22.12 -6.85
C PRO A 735 -5.25 -22.39 -5.40
N PHE A 736 -4.26 -22.46 -4.51
CA PHE A 736 -4.44 -22.45 -3.07
C PHE A 736 -4.55 -21.02 -2.57
N ASP A 737 -5.62 -20.72 -1.85
CA ASP A 737 -5.94 -19.38 -1.36
C ASP A 737 -5.93 -19.34 0.18
N MET A 738 -5.00 -18.58 0.77
CA MET A 738 -4.89 -18.40 2.22
C MET A 738 -4.99 -16.94 2.62
N LEU A 739 -5.95 -16.61 3.46
CA LEU A 739 -6.04 -15.30 4.10
C LEU A 739 -5.39 -15.38 5.48
N VAL A 740 -4.38 -14.55 5.73
CA VAL A 740 -3.78 -14.35 7.05
C VAL A 740 -4.28 -13.03 7.61
N THR A 741 -4.91 -13.06 8.77
CA THR A 741 -5.40 -11.85 9.44
C THR A 741 -4.69 -11.61 10.76
N GLY A 742 -4.49 -10.35 11.11
CA GLY A 742 -3.94 -10.00 12.41
C GLY A 742 -3.75 -8.52 12.62
N VAL A 743 -2.91 -8.17 13.61
CA VAL A 743 -2.69 -6.78 14.02
C VAL A 743 -1.34 -6.28 13.50
N GLY A 744 -1.31 -5.03 13.04
CA GLY A 744 -0.09 -4.36 12.57
C GLY A 744 1.06 -4.46 13.60
N GLY A 745 2.23 -4.89 13.13
CA GLY A 745 3.43 -5.05 13.96
C GLY A 745 3.56 -6.40 14.70
N THR A 746 2.67 -7.36 14.47
CA THR A 746 2.72 -8.72 15.07
C THR A 746 3.36 -9.79 14.17
N GLY A 747 3.70 -9.47 12.92
CA GLY A 747 4.35 -10.42 11.99
C GLY A 747 3.43 -11.09 10.97
N VAL A 748 2.20 -10.59 10.77
CA VAL A 748 1.25 -11.09 9.74
C VAL A 748 1.88 -11.11 8.34
N VAL A 749 2.46 -9.99 7.91
CA VAL A 749 3.16 -9.85 6.62
C VAL A 749 4.32 -10.83 6.49
N THR A 750 5.01 -11.12 7.60
CA THR A 750 6.12 -12.08 7.62
C THR A 750 5.63 -13.50 7.32
N VAL A 751 4.46 -13.90 7.81
CA VAL A 751 3.87 -15.21 7.49
C VAL A 751 3.62 -15.33 5.99
N GLY A 752 3.02 -14.32 5.36
CA GLY A 752 2.78 -14.30 3.92
C GLY A 752 4.07 -14.35 3.09
N ALA A 753 5.08 -13.57 3.48
CA ALA A 753 6.39 -13.58 2.83
C ALA A 753 7.12 -14.93 2.95
N LEU A 754 7.03 -15.61 4.10
CA LEU A 754 7.64 -16.93 4.29
C LEU A 754 6.99 -17.98 3.40
N ILE A 755 5.66 -18.04 3.35
CA ILE A 755 4.93 -19.02 2.51
C ILE A 755 5.23 -18.79 1.03
N THR A 756 5.16 -17.53 0.57
CA THR A 756 5.38 -17.23 -0.85
C THR A 756 6.82 -17.42 -1.29
N MET A 757 7.80 -17.09 -0.44
CA MET A 757 9.21 -17.39 -0.72
C MET A 757 9.47 -18.90 -0.74
N ALA A 758 8.91 -19.66 0.21
CA ALA A 758 9.03 -21.11 0.21
C ALA A 758 8.44 -21.72 -1.08
N ALA A 759 7.24 -21.30 -1.49
CA ALA A 759 6.63 -21.72 -2.75
C ALA A 759 7.51 -21.36 -3.96
N HIS A 760 8.07 -20.14 -3.98
CA HIS A 760 9.00 -19.71 -5.02
C HIS A 760 10.25 -20.61 -5.07
N LEU A 761 10.84 -20.96 -3.93
CA LEU A 761 12.00 -21.86 -3.85
C LEU A 761 11.69 -23.26 -4.41
N GLU A 762 10.46 -23.74 -4.28
CA GLU A 762 10.03 -25.06 -4.78
C GLU A 762 9.72 -25.11 -6.28
N GLY A 763 9.82 -23.99 -6.99
CA GLY A 763 9.44 -23.94 -8.40
C GLY A 763 7.98 -23.57 -8.65
N LYS A 764 7.15 -23.43 -7.61
CA LYS A 764 5.74 -23.04 -7.71
C LYS A 764 5.62 -21.54 -8.04
N GLN A 765 4.42 -21.16 -8.43
CA GLN A 765 4.01 -19.77 -8.59
C GLN A 765 3.35 -19.29 -7.31
N ALA A 766 3.66 -18.07 -6.92
CA ALA A 766 3.15 -17.50 -5.68
C ALA A 766 2.88 -16.02 -5.86
N SER A 767 1.84 -15.53 -5.19
CA SER A 767 1.58 -14.11 -5.00
C SER A 767 1.15 -13.82 -3.57
N VAL A 768 1.50 -12.63 -3.10
CA VAL A 768 1.08 -12.08 -1.82
C VAL A 768 0.60 -10.66 -2.02
N LEU A 769 -0.48 -10.27 -1.34
CA LEU A 769 -0.95 -8.87 -1.26
C LEU A 769 -1.16 -8.53 0.21
N ASP A 770 -0.53 -7.45 0.69
CA ASP A 770 -0.64 -7.01 2.08
C ASP A 770 -1.41 -5.70 2.18
N PHE A 771 -2.60 -5.72 2.79
CA PHE A 771 -3.30 -4.50 3.18
C PHE A 771 -3.05 -4.18 4.65
N MET A 772 -2.28 -3.12 4.85
CA MET A 772 -2.05 -2.51 6.16
C MET A 772 -2.96 -1.29 6.26
N GLY A 773 -3.89 -1.28 7.22
CA GLY A 773 -4.74 -0.11 7.44
C GLY A 773 -3.95 1.15 7.84
N PHE A 774 -4.66 2.25 8.08
CA PHE A 774 -4.07 3.57 8.40
C PHE A 774 -3.04 3.55 9.55
N ALA A 775 -3.19 2.64 10.51
CA ALA A 775 -2.29 2.50 11.65
C ALA A 775 -1.24 1.41 11.41
N GLN A 776 0.03 1.81 11.38
CA GLN A 776 1.20 0.91 11.29
C GLN A 776 1.26 -0.15 12.42
N LYS A 777 0.68 0.15 13.59
CA LYS A 777 0.53 -0.77 14.72
C LYS A 777 -0.85 -0.66 15.33
N GLY A 778 -1.41 -1.78 15.79
CA GLY A 778 -2.73 -1.81 16.43
C GLY A 778 -3.91 -1.81 15.46
N GLY A 779 -3.71 -1.43 14.20
CA GLY A 779 -4.69 -1.56 13.12
C GLY A 779 -4.79 -2.98 12.57
N ALA A 780 -5.89 -3.24 11.86
CA ALA A 780 -6.09 -4.50 11.14
C ALA A 780 -5.13 -4.65 9.96
N VAL A 781 -4.68 -5.88 9.74
CA VAL A 781 -3.87 -6.30 8.59
C VAL A 781 -4.49 -7.55 7.98
N LEU A 782 -4.66 -7.53 6.66
CA LEU A 782 -5.06 -8.68 5.84
C LEU A 782 -3.95 -8.97 4.84
N SER A 783 -3.41 -10.20 4.88
CA SER A 783 -2.40 -10.69 3.94
C SER A 783 -3.00 -11.82 3.12
N PHE A 784 -3.12 -11.60 1.82
CA PHE A 784 -3.71 -12.53 0.86
C PHE A 784 -2.57 -13.33 0.23
N VAL A 785 -2.46 -14.61 0.57
CA VAL A 785 -1.40 -15.50 0.11
C VAL A 785 -1.99 -16.48 -0.87
N ARG A 786 -1.44 -16.54 -2.08
CA ARG A 786 -1.91 -17.44 -3.13
C ARG A 786 -0.74 -18.24 -3.67
N VAL A 787 -0.94 -19.54 -3.86
CA VAL A 787 0.07 -20.45 -4.41
C VAL A 787 -0.56 -21.31 -5.48
N ALA A 788 0.16 -21.54 -6.59
CA ALA A 788 -0.28 -22.45 -7.64
C ALA A 788 0.90 -23.26 -8.20
N PRO A 789 0.68 -24.47 -8.74
CA PRO A 789 1.72 -25.24 -9.39
C PRO A 789 2.24 -24.55 -10.65
N THR A 790 1.38 -23.84 -11.37
CA THR A 790 1.66 -23.19 -12.65
C THR A 790 1.09 -21.76 -12.71
N ALA A 791 1.59 -20.94 -13.63
CA ALA A 791 1.30 -19.50 -13.67
C ALA A 791 -0.11 -19.19 -14.16
N ASP A 792 -0.64 -20.01 -15.08
CA ASP A 792 -1.98 -19.89 -15.66
C ASP A 792 -3.12 -20.08 -14.64
N GLN A 793 -2.81 -20.68 -13.48
CA GLN A 793 -3.78 -20.86 -12.40
C GLN A 793 -3.82 -19.69 -11.42
N LEU A 794 -2.86 -18.76 -11.50
CA LEU A 794 -2.69 -17.66 -10.55
C LEU A 794 -3.01 -16.32 -11.22
N ASN A 795 -4.30 -15.99 -11.27
CA ASN A 795 -4.80 -14.79 -11.96
C ASN A 795 -4.72 -13.53 -11.08
N GLN A 796 -5.72 -13.28 -10.23
CA GLN A 796 -5.80 -12.11 -9.36
C GLN A 796 -4.88 -12.21 -8.13
N VAL A 797 -4.55 -11.12 -7.47
CA VAL A 797 -3.73 -11.15 -6.24
C VAL A 797 -4.56 -11.16 -4.96
N ARG A 798 -5.77 -10.57 -5.00
CA ARG A 798 -6.69 -10.53 -3.86
C ARG A 798 -7.57 -11.79 -3.82
N ILE A 799 -7.72 -12.39 -2.64
CA ILE A 799 -8.72 -13.44 -2.41
C ILE A 799 -10.06 -12.76 -2.19
N ASP A 800 -11.00 -13.04 -3.08
CA ASP A 800 -12.35 -12.50 -3.08
C ASP A 800 -13.33 -13.47 -2.39
N THR A 801 -14.61 -13.20 -2.58
CA THR A 801 -15.73 -13.83 -1.90
C THR A 801 -15.74 -15.35 -2.05
N GLN A 802 -15.85 -16.07 -0.93
CA GLN A 802 -15.91 -17.54 -0.85
C GLN A 802 -14.76 -18.28 -1.56
N GLN A 803 -13.59 -17.64 -1.71
CA GLN A 803 -12.44 -18.23 -2.41
C GLN A 803 -11.46 -18.96 -1.48
N ALA A 804 -11.27 -18.49 -0.24
CA ALA A 804 -10.20 -18.96 0.64
C ALA A 804 -10.32 -20.46 0.93
N ASP A 805 -9.22 -21.18 0.80
CA ASP A 805 -9.09 -22.53 1.35
C ASP A 805 -8.82 -22.49 2.85
N VAL A 806 -8.04 -21.48 3.30
CA VAL A 806 -7.61 -21.34 4.69
C VAL A 806 -7.74 -19.88 5.14
N LEU A 807 -8.34 -19.68 6.31
CA LEU A 807 -8.24 -18.44 7.08
C LEU A 807 -7.37 -18.70 8.32
N LEU A 808 -6.16 -18.13 8.31
CA LEU A 808 -5.29 -18.11 9.48
C LEU A 808 -5.55 -16.83 10.27
N ALA A 809 -6.44 -16.93 11.25
CA ALA A 809 -6.84 -15.80 12.08
C ALA A 809 -5.88 -15.65 13.27
N CYS A 810 -4.79 -14.91 13.08
CA CYS A 810 -3.86 -14.59 14.16
C CYS A 810 -4.45 -13.59 15.18
N ASP A 811 -5.54 -12.91 14.83
CA ASP A 811 -6.36 -12.07 15.71
C ASP A 811 -7.86 -12.36 15.49
N LEU A 812 -8.61 -12.65 16.55
CA LEU A 812 -10.04 -12.96 16.45
C LEU A 812 -10.85 -11.82 15.83
N VAL A 813 -10.56 -10.58 16.21
CA VAL A 813 -11.35 -9.41 15.76
C VAL A 813 -11.20 -9.21 14.26
N VAL A 814 -9.97 -9.30 13.74
CA VAL A 814 -9.76 -9.18 12.28
C VAL A 814 -10.25 -10.43 11.56
N GLY A 815 -10.02 -11.63 12.10
CA GLY A 815 -10.51 -12.88 11.50
C GLY A 815 -12.04 -12.97 11.39
N ALA A 816 -12.77 -12.37 12.33
CA ALA A 816 -14.23 -12.32 12.35
C ALA A 816 -14.82 -11.04 11.71
N SER A 817 -13.99 -10.22 11.07
CA SER A 817 -14.45 -9.05 10.31
C SER A 817 -15.16 -9.48 9.03
N ASP A 818 -16.08 -8.64 8.53
CA ASP A 818 -16.86 -8.94 7.32
C ASP A 818 -15.94 -9.12 6.10
N ASP A 819 -14.88 -8.30 5.98
CA ASP A 819 -13.89 -8.43 4.90
C ASP A 819 -13.17 -9.79 4.93
N ALA A 820 -12.85 -10.33 6.11
CA ALA A 820 -12.20 -11.63 6.23
C ALA A 820 -13.18 -12.78 5.99
N LEU A 821 -14.35 -12.73 6.64
CA LEU A 821 -15.38 -13.77 6.55
C LEU A 821 -16.02 -13.86 5.17
N ALA A 822 -16.07 -12.76 4.42
CA ALA A 822 -16.51 -12.78 3.03
C ALA A 822 -15.70 -13.76 2.17
N THR A 823 -14.40 -13.96 2.47
CA THR A 823 -13.53 -14.88 1.71
C THR A 823 -13.78 -16.36 2.04
N VAL A 824 -14.49 -16.66 3.12
CA VAL A 824 -14.69 -18.02 3.65
C VAL A 824 -15.90 -18.67 2.98
N LYS A 825 -15.76 -19.93 2.54
CA LYS A 825 -16.84 -20.78 2.03
C LYS A 825 -17.23 -21.83 3.06
N HIS A 826 -18.48 -21.80 3.49
CA HIS A 826 -19.04 -22.75 4.46
C HIS A 826 -18.85 -24.20 4.00
N GLY A 827 -18.40 -25.08 4.90
CA GLY A 827 -18.16 -26.50 4.66
C GLY A 827 -16.88 -26.82 3.87
N ARG A 828 -16.22 -25.82 3.27
CA ARG A 828 -14.96 -25.99 2.50
C ARG A 828 -13.76 -25.40 3.22
N SER A 829 -13.82 -24.11 3.55
CA SER A 829 -12.66 -23.37 4.08
C SER A 829 -12.33 -23.83 5.49
N ALA A 830 -11.04 -24.02 5.78
CA ALA A 830 -10.56 -24.28 7.13
C ALA A 830 -10.20 -22.96 7.84
N ILE A 831 -10.53 -22.84 9.12
CA ILE A 831 -10.12 -21.71 9.95
C ILE A 831 -9.24 -22.23 11.09
N LEU A 832 -8.04 -21.68 11.22
CA LEU A 832 -7.25 -21.80 12.43
C LEU A 832 -7.21 -20.43 13.11
N ALA A 833 -7.88 -20.32 14.25
CA ALA A 833 -8.03 -19.07 14.97
C ALA A 833 -7.24 -19.08 16.26
N ASN A 834 -6.47 -18.01 16.43
CA ASN A 834 -5.78 -17.73 17.67
C ASN A 834 -6.78 -17.15 18.67
N THR A 835 -7.03 -17.83 19.80
CA THR A 835 -8.02 -17.41 20.79
C THR A 835 -7.54 -16.32 21.73
N HIS A 836 -6.26 -15.96 21.67
CA HIS A 836 -5.69 -14.99 22.59
C HIS A 836 -6.34 -13.61 22.45
N GLU A 837 -6.76 -13.05 23.58
CA GLU A 837 -7.47 -11.78 23.59
C GLU A 837 -6.52 -10.58 23.56
N ILE A 838 -6.27 -10.02 22.36
CA ILE A 838 -5.45 -8.82 22.19
C ILE A 838 -6.30 -7.56 22.40
N ALA A 839 -5.97 -6.72 23.37
CA ALA A 839 -6.71 -5.49 23.67
C ALA A 839 -6.91 -4.57 22.44
N THR A 840 -8.13 -4.07 22.26
CA THR A 840 -8.51 -3.05 21.25
C THR A 840 -8.41 -1.63 21.82
N ALA A 841 -8.54 -0.62 20.95
CA ALA A 841 -8.61 0.79 21.38
C ALA A 841 -9.76 1.09 22.35
N ALA A 842 -10.82 0.28 22.36
CA ALA A 842 -11.95 0.45 23.27
C ALA A 842 -11.54 0.26 24.73
N PHE A 843 -10.62 -0.66 25.03
CA PHE A 843 -10.14 -0.92 26.41
C PHE A 843 -9.41 0.26 27.05
N VAL A 844 -8.87 1.17 26.22
CA VAL A 844 -8.18 2.36 26.71
C VAL A 844 -9.16 3.37 27.29
N ARG A 845 -10.37 3.46 26.72
CA ARG A 845 -11.41 4.42 27.13
C ARG A 845 -12.46 3.80 28.04
N ASN A 846 -12.82 2.56 27.80
CA ASN A 846 -13.79 1.81 28.58
C ASN A 846 -13.08 0.66 29.32
N PRO A 847 -12.88 0.77 30.64
CA PRO A 847 -12.25 -0.29 31.44
C PRO A 847 -12.99 -1.63 31.35
N ASP A 848 -14.30 -1.61 31.16
CA ASP A 848 -15.17 -2.78 31.15
C ASP A 848 -15.45 -3.29 29.73
N ALA A 849 -14.78 -2.73 28.71
CA ALA A 849 -14.88 -3.21 27.34
C ALA A 849 -14.60 -4.71 27.28
N THR A 850 -15.38 -5.43 26.47
CA THR A 850 -15.14 -6.85 26.24
C THR A 850 -14.87 -7.06 24.75
N MET A 851 -14.11 -8.09 24.40
CA MET A 851 -13.94 -8.45 22.99
C MET A 851 -15.09 -9.29 22.45
N HIS A 852 -15.98 -9.77 23.32
CA HIS A 852 -17.01 -10.74 22.97
C HIS A 852 -16.42 -11.96 22.25
N ALA A 853 -15.30 -12.51 22.75
CA ALA A 853 -14.57 -13.61 22.11
C ALA A 853 -15.46 -14.82 21.77
N PRO A 854 -16.42 -15.27 22.62
CA PRO A 854 -17.35 -16.32 22.24
C PRO A 854 -18.21 -15.98 21.03
N ALA A 855 -18.68 -14.73 20.92
CA ALA A 855 -19.47 -14.26 19.79
C ALA A 855 -18.64 -14.17 18.50
N LEU A 856 -17.38 -13.72 18.59
CA LEU A 856 -16.44 -13.71 17.47
C LEU A 856 -16.17 -15.14 16.97
N ILE A 857 -15.92 -16.09 17.88
CA ILE A 857 -15.74 -17.50 17.54
C ILE A 857 -17.02 -18.08 16.90
N ALA A 858 -18.21 -17.70 17.38
CA ALA A 858 -19.48 -18.10 16.77
C ALA A 858 -19.60 -17.58 15.33
N LYS A 859 -19.12 -16.37 15.01
CA LYS A 859 -19.05 -15.87 13.62
C LYS A 859 -18.13 -16.74 12.74
N LEU A 860 -16.94 -17.09 13.24
CA LEU A 860 -16.01 -17.97 12.52
C LEU A 860 -16.65 -19.35 12.24
N ARG A 861 -17.30 -19.94 13.24
CA ARG A 861 -18.00 -21.23 13.14
C ARG A 861 -19.18 -21.18 12.19
N HIS A 862 -19.98 -20.10 12.22
CA HIS A 862 -21.05 -19.89 11.25
C HIS A 862 -20.52 -19.79 9.82
N ALA A 863 -19.41 -19.08 9.61
CA ALA A 863 -18.84 -18.88 8.29
C ALA A 863 -18.26 -20.17 7.67
N ALA A 864 -17.51 -20.98 8.44
CA ALA A 864 -16.82 -22.16 7.92
C ALA A 864 -17.51 -23.51 8.20
N GLY A 865 -18.32 -23.59 9.26
CA GLY A 865 -18.81 -24.86 9.85
C GLY A 865 -18.00 -25.26 11.08
N ASP A 866 -18.66 -25.84 12.09
CA ASP A 866 -18.05 -26.17 13.38
C ASP A 866 -16.84 -27.11 13.27
N ASP A 867 -16.90 -28.09 12.38
CA ASP A 867 -15.85 -29.08 12.11
C ASP A 867 -14.64 -28.49 11.36
N ARG A 868 -14.80 -27.29 10.79
CA ARG A 868 -13.77 -26.58 10.03
C ARG A 868 -13.04 -25.50 10.82
N VAL A 869 -13.47 -25.21 12.05
CA VAL A 869 -12.82 -24.21 12.91
C VAL A 869 -12.01 -24.88 14.01
N GLN A 870 -10.71 -24.59 14.03
CA GLN A 870 -9.81 -24.99 15.10
C GLN A 870 -9.31 -23.77 15.86
N LEU A 871 -9.14 -23.97 17.16
CA LEU A 871 -8.80 -22.92 18.11
C LEU A 871 -7.48 -23.27 18.79
N VAL A 872 -6.61 -22.28 18.95
CA VAL A 872 -5.34 -22.42 19.68
C VAL A 872 -5.00 -21.09 20.36
N ASP A 873 -4.44 -21.12 21.57
CA ASP A 873 -3.87 -19.91 22.18
C ASP A 873 -2.37 -19.86 21.86
N ALA A 874 -2.03 -19.27 20.72
CA ALA A 874 -0.65 -19.26 20.23
C ALA A 874 0.28 -18.38 21.07
N GLN A 875 -0.24 -17.33 21.71
CA GLN A 875 0.52 -16.45 22.60
C GLN A 875 0.80 -17.14 23.92
N ALA A 876 -0.16 -17.86 24.50
CA ALA A 876 0.09 -18.67 25.70
C ALA A 876 1.18 -19.71 25.41
N LEU A 877 1.10 -20.42 24.28
CA LEU A 877 2.13 -21.37 23.85
C LEU A 877 3.50 -20.69 23.67
N ALA A 878 3.56 -19.55 22.98
CA ALA A 878 4.80 -18.81 22.80
C ALA A 878 5.39 -18.34 24.15
N GLN A 879 4.53 -17.85 25.04
CA GLN A 879 4.92 -17.38 26.37
C GLN A 879 5.43 -18.50 27.27
N GLU A 880 4.84 -19.68 27.19
CA GLU A 880 5.24 -20.88 27.94
C GLU A 880 6.55 -21.46 27.39
N LEU A 881 6.64 -21.65 26.07
CA LEU A 881 7.74 -22.37 25.42
C LEU A 881 8.97 -21.50 25.15
N MET A 882 8.80 -20.19 24.93
CA MET A 882 9.88 -19.28 24.52
C MET A 882 10.06 -18.07 25.45
N GLY A 883 9.15 -17.88 26.41
CA GLY A 883 9.18 -16.74 27.32
C GLY A 883 8.80 -15.40 26.68
N ASP A 884 8.34 -15.40 25.43
CA ASP A 884 7.97 -14.21 24.63
C ASP A 884 6.74 -14.55 23.76
N THR A 885 5.81 -13.60 23.62
CA THR A 885 4.59 -13.74 22.79
C THR A 885 4.81 -13.36 21.34
N MET A 886 5.91 -12.67 21.00
CA MET A 886 6.24 -12.23 19.64
C MET A 886 6.24 -13.35 18.58
N PRO A 887 6.68 -14.59 18.86
CA PRO A 887 6.67 -15.67 17.87
C PRO A 887 5.29 -16.31 17.60
N SER A 888 4.22 -15.85 18.26
CA SER A 888 2.87 -16.45 18.16
C SER A 888 2.38 -16.68 16.72
N ASN A 889 2.56 -15.72 15.81
CA ASN A 889 2.16 -15.88 14.41
C ASN A 889 2.97 -16.95 13.65
N ILE A 890 4.23 -17.19 14.05
CA ILE A 890 5.06 -18.26 13.48
C ILE A 890 4.60 -19.62 14.04
N ILE A 891 4.20 -19.68 15.31
CA ILE A 891 3.57 -20.88 15.89
C ILE A 891 2.26 -21.20 15.16
N MET A 892 1.45 -20.19 14.87
CA MET A 892 0.23 -20.33 14.06
C MET A 892 0.53 -20.91 12.68
N LEU A 893 1.56 -20.39 11.98
CA LEU A 893 2.03 -20.94 10.70
C LEU A 893 2.44 -22.41 10.82
N GLY A 894 3.25 -22.77 11.83
CA GLY A 894 3.68 -24.14 12.07
C GLY A 894 2.51 -25.09 12.34
N ALA A 895 1.55 -24.67 13.18
CA ALA A 895 0.34 -25.42 13.48
C ALA A 895 -0.53 -25.63 12.24
N CYS A 896 -0.65 -24.62 11.38
CA CYS A 896 -1.36 -24.69 10.10
C CYS A 896 -0.64 -25.66 9.13
N TRP A 897 0.69 -25.56 9.02
CA TRP A 897 1.50 -26.42 8.17
C TRP A 897 1.43 -27.89 8.57
N GLN A 898 1.56 -28.21 9.87
CA GLN A 898 1.45 -29.58 10.40
C GLN A 898 0.09 -30.25 10.08
N ARG A 899 -0.94 -29.46 9.79
CA ARG A 899 -2.28 -29.95 9.40
C ARG A 899 -2.43 -30.17 7.89
N GLY A 900 -1.38 -29.91 7.10
CA GLY A 900 -1.45 -29.94 5.64
C GLY A 900 -2.22 -28.78 5.04
N LEU A 901 -2.38 -27.67 5.77
CA LEU A 901 -3.10 -26.47 5.35
C LEU A 901 -2.17 -25.36 4.83
N VAL A 902 -0.92 -25.70 4.50
CA VAL A 902 0.04 -24.79 3.84
C VAL A 902 0.81 -25.63 2.81
N PRO A 903 0.66 -25.36 1.49
CA PRO A 903 1.08 -26.29 0.44
C PRO A 903 2.56 -26.12 0.05
N VAL A 904 3.46 -26.02 1.02
CA VAL A 904 4.92 -25.92 0.83
C VAL A 904 5.67 -26.94 1.69
N SER A 905 6.84 -27.39 1.25
CA SER A 905 7.70 -28.33 1.96
C SER A 905 8.30 -27.70 3.22
N HIS A 906 8.69 -28.57 4.16
CA HIS A 906 9.43 -28.15 5.34
C HIS A 906 10.81 -27.61 4.93
N ALA A 907 11.47 -28.28 3.98
CA ALA A 907 12.77 -27.88 3.47
C ALA A 907 12.77 -26.44 2.92
N ALA A 908 11.70 -26.04 2.23
CA ALA A 908 11.57 -24.68 1.69
C ALA A 908 11.30 -23.63 2.78
N LEU A 909 10.51 -23.95 3.81
CA LEU A 909 10.23 -23.04 4.92
C LEU A 909 11.46 -22.76 5.80
N MET A 910 12.39 -23.71 5.87
CA MET A 910 13.60 -23.60 6.70
C MET A 910 14.76 -22.87 6.01
N ARG A 911 14.62 -22.53 4.73
CA ARG A 911 15.63 -21.87 3.90
C ARG A 911 15.34 -20.38 3.78
#